data_AF-A0A810MY02-F1
#
_entry.id   AF-A0A810MY02-F1
#
_cell.length_a   1.000
_cell.length_b   1.000
_cell.length_c   1.000
_cell.angle_alpha   90.00
_cell.angle_beta   90.00
_cell.angle_gamma   90.00
#
_symmetry.space_group_name_H-M   'P 1'
#
loop_
_entity.id
_entity.type
_entity.pdbx_description
1 polymer ?
#
loop_
_entity_poly.entity_id
_entity_poly.type
_entity_poly.pdbx_seq_one_letter_code
_entity_poly.pdbx_strand_id
1 'polypeptide(L)'
;MADQDGYALGVDLGTSNTVAVLRWPDGRTRPLLFDGQPVMPSGVFLDETGRFHVGRDAQRLAQADPARYDPNPKRRIDEAGVLLGDREVATVDLLGALLGAVARAAVEAVGFLPPAVVTYPAAWGARRREVLATAVGRAGWPPVDPATVASGEIRRGTGTILVPEPVAAARYFADVLRRPVPVGKAIAVFDFGGGTLDIAVVRNEGADGGGRARFAVVGSGGVAELGGLDLDSALVDHLGQLLATADPQAWRQLAQPATPAQWRNRRQFWDDVRGAKEMLSRSTVAPVPVPGVDQAVHLTRDELERLATPLLRRGVMEAGNVITNCRMTSDELAGLFLVGGSSRVPLVARLLHSELGIAPTVLEQPELPVAEGALAEIVAPPPSPATTAGPVGPVGSDDLAAAGPAAGLAATGPMIAGPAGAGPGVPGAGATASGAPSAGFGPGGAASGGAGAGPGGVAGDAPAGVPSPGGPPVISAPPYQSGTTYQAGTYVSGAAGSPAAPPVSPGPAYGTGAASAPPYRSGVPSAPPYQSGVASGPPYQSGGPAGAATDRAGWHPAPVAYPVSPAGRPAPQQAVPVSGGQPGSRYAAPPPRPAEPDREPVGIHGGGHHRRSWWVGGGAAVALLAVVVAGYLYFTGNRYADIDFKNFAVVGTIEAGENRPSSLFTRVVGDRAYAAYQLEDNRLEIVAVDITTAKVVWRKQTAETSDRWAGISALPDGVIAYADQVSVSEPRAMVVYGDDGDKLWTHQVRGDDWVHVFDGAAVVIDRTGNRVVGLDRRTGTQKWSHNNPPDQYGNAATAVYPVSTAKDISGPVTVTGDALAPDLGDDQRIVQIGADRSVRLIDVESGKIIRSRPNVADPDDTVLAYEGRLFVGANESGYRIARYDLESLGEPSIVYTATDAQGRLDAMVPCGDGRICLLETSSLDRKTTHLVAVNAEKGGEIWRKPSANAQLMVPVGDHVITRTQSTPESKVFDADGNEVVSRSGVAVRLDAANVLIFDEDLSSYSASPSVAGLAVRAGEPVELGRLRDVWPASCSWNTAQMICGTSEGFVVHRFAGE
;
A
#
# COMPACT_ATOMS: atom_id res chain seq x y z
N MET A 1 13.65 3.25 -50.16
CA MET A 1 12.41 3.76 -49.54
C MET A 1 11.32 2.69 -49.52
N ALA A 2 10.85 2.14 -50.64
CA ALA A 2 9.89 1.01 -50.67
C ALA A 2 10.40 -0.35 -50.11
N ASP A 3 11.47 -0.31 -49.30
CA ASP A 3 12.13 -1.45 -48.63
C ASP A 3 12.12 -1.27 -47.09
N GLN A 4 11.44 -0.21 -46.62
CA GLN A 4 11.31 0.17 -45.21
C GLN A 4 9.86 0.06 -44.71
N ASP A 5 8.91 -0.20 -45.61
CA ASP A 5 7.48 -0.31 -45.29
C ASP A 5 7.19 -1.55 -44.43
N GLY A 6 6.42 -1.37 -43.36
CA GLY A 6 6.00 -2.43 -42.43
C GLY A 6 6.89 -2.60 -41.20
N TYR A 7 8.14 -2.13 -41.23
CA TYR A 7 8.96 -1.99 -40.02
C TYR A 7 8.34 -0.99 -39.05
N ALA A 8 8.32 -1.34 -37.77
CA ALA A 8 7.83 -0.48 -36.69
C ALA A 8 8.51 -0.85 -35.37
N LEU A 9 8.64 0.12 -34.47
CA LEU A 9 9.21 -0.10 -33.13
C LEU A 9 8.17 0.22 -32.05
N GLY A 10 7.93 -0.70 -31.12
CA GLY A 10 7.21 -0.41 -29.88
C GLY A 10 8.23 -0.18 -28.78
N VAL A 11 8.12 0.94 -28.06
CA VAL A 11 9.06 1.33 -27.01
C VAL A 11 8.29 1.53 -25.72
N ASP A 12 8.55 0.67 -24.74
CA ASP A 12 8.11 0.90 -23.36
C ASP A 12 9.17 1.69 -22.60
N LEU A 13 8.85 2.94 -22.28
CA LEU A 13 9.71 3.83 -21.51
C LEU A 13 9.35 3.70 -20.03
N GLY A 14 9.71 2.58 -19.41
CA GLY A 14 9.45 2.34 -17.98
C GLY A 14 10.38 3.13 -17.05
N THR A 15 9.92 3.34 -15.81
CA THR A 15 10.59 4.22 -14.81
C THR A 15 12.02 3.79 -14.50
N SER A 16 12.27 2.49 -14.36
CA SER A 16 13.57 1.92 -14.00
C SER A 16 14.19 1.04 -15.09
N ASN A 17 13.37 0.60 -16.06
CA ASN A 17 13.79 -0.18 -17.23
C ASN A 17 13.02 0.29 -18.47
N THR A 18 13.71 0.39 -19.60
CA THR A 18 13.19 0.64 -20.94
C THR A 18 13.26 -0.65 -21.75
N VAL A 19 12.20 -0.98 -22.48
CA VAL A 19 12.11 -2.13 -23.37
C VAL A 19 11.76 -1.63 -24.78
N ALA A 20 12.28 -2.28 -25.81
CA ALA A 20 11.88 -2.01 -27.19
C ALA A 20 11.70 -3.30 -27.99
N VAL A 21 10.61 -3.38 -28.76
CA VAL A 21 10.27 -4.53 -29.61
C VAL A 21 10.15 -4.06 -31.05
N LEU A 22 10.91 -4.68 -31.93
CA LEU A 22 10.93 -4.40 -33.36
C LEU A 22 10.00 -5.36 -34.10
N ARG A 23 9.21 -4.82 -35.03
CA ARG A 23 8.41 -5.57 -36.00
C ARG A 23 9.06 -5.55 -37.38
N TRP A 24 9.07 -6.70 -38.05
CA TRP A 24 9.49 -6.84 -39.45
C TRP A 24 8.27 -6.76 -40.41
N PRO A 25 8.47 -6.50 -41.72
CA PRO A 25 7.39 -6.44 -42.71
C PRO A 25 6.57 -7.73 -42.86
N ASP A 26 7.14 -8.87 -42.47
CA ASP A 26 6.45 -10.17 -42.41
C ASP A 26 5.57 -10.37 -41.16
N GLY A 27 5.47 -9.33 -40.31
CA GLY A 27 4.67 -9.32 -39.09
C GLY A 27 5.33 -9.95 -37.86
N ARG A 28 6.53 -10.53 -37.98
CA ARG A 28 7.26 -11.06 -36.82
C ARG A 28 7.72 -9.93 -35.90
N THR A 29 7.68 -10.20 -34.60
CA THR A 29 8.15 -9.33 -33.51
C THR A 29 9.37 -9.94 -32.83
N ARG A 30 10.34 -9.10 -32.41
CA ARG A 30 11.47 -9.51 -31.55
C ARG A 30 11.91 -8.32 -30.69
N PRO A 31 12.25 -8.52 -29.41
CA PRO A 31 12.93 -7.49 -28.62
C PRO A 31 14.24 -7.02 -29.27
N LEU A 32 14.53 -5.73 -29.20
CA LEU A 32 15.89 -5.21 -29.41
C LEU A 32 16.78 -5.65 -28.24
N LEU A 33 18.08 -5.79 -28.50
CA LEU A 33 19.05 -6.22 -27.49
C LEU A 33 20.00 -5.08 -27.14
N PHE A 34 19.98 -4.69 -25.86
CA PHE A 34 20.88 -3.73 -25.24
C PHE A 34 21.94 -4.51 -24.46
N ASP A 35 23.21 -4.37 -24.83
CA ASP A 35 24.31 -5.20 -24.29
C ASP A 35 24.01 -6.71 -24.30
N GLY A 36 23.28 -7.17 -25.33
CA GLY A 36 22.83 -8.56 -25.48
C GLY A 36 21.59 -8.94 -24.66
N GLN A 37 20.78 -8.00 -24.17
CA GLN A 37 19.63 -8.25 -23.30
C GLN A 37 18.36 -7.51 -23.76
N PRO A 38 17.15 -8.08 -23.59
CA PRO A 38 15.91 -7.47 -24.06
C PRO A 38 15.40 -6.28 -23.22
N VAL A 39 16.13 -5.90 -22.16
CA VAL A 39 15.76 -4.88 -21.18
C VAL A 39 16.97 -3.98 -20.90
N MET A 40 16.79 -2.66 -21.02
CA MET A 40 17.81 -1.65 -20.71
C MET A 40 17.44 -0.91 -19.43
N PRO A 41 18.33 -0.74 -18.43
CA PRO A 41 18.05 0.12 -17.29
C PRO A 41 17.79 1.58 -17.73
N SER A 42 16.81 2.26 -17.13
CA SER A 42 16.43 3.63 -17.51
C SER A 42 17.34 4.72 -16.95
N GLY A 43 18.47 4.39 -16.31
CA GLY A 43 19.36 5.38 -15.71
C GLY A 43 20.28 6.07 -16.73
N VAL A 44 20.61 7.34 -16.45
CA VAL A 44 21.48 8.21 -17.27
C VAL A 44 22.62 8.78 -16.42
N PHE A 45 23.84 8.68 -16.92
CA PHE A 45 25.06 9.22 -16.31
C PHE A 45 25.65 10.32 -17.19
N LEU A 46 26.03 11.46 -16.63
CA LEU A 46 26.73 12.55 -17.34
C LEU A 46 28.22 12.51 -17.00
N ASP A 47 29.09 12.26 -17.99
CA ASP A 47 30.53 12.31 -17.75
C ASP A 47 31.11 13.73 -17.69
N GLU A 48 32.36 13.85 -17.23
CA GLU A 48 33.09 15.13 -17.10
C GLU A 48 33.25 15.88 -18.44
N THR A 49 33.19 15.18 -19.57
CA THR A 49 33.24 15.79 -20.91
C THR A 49 31.88 16.36 -21.34
N GLY A 50 30.82 16.06 -20.59
CA GLY A 50 29.44 16.45 -20.89
C GLY A 50 28.69 15.45 -21.76
N ARG A 51 29.17 14.21 -21.89
CA ARG A 51 28.52 13.16 -22.67
C ARG A 51 27.64 12.30 -21.77
N PHE A 52 26.44 11.96 -22.28
CA PHE A 52 25.57 10.98 -21.64
C PHE A 52 26.02 9.54 -21.92
N HIS A 53 25.94 8.74 -20.86
CA HIS A 53 25.94 7.28 -20.88
C HIS A 53 24.61 6.79 -20.33
N VAL A 54 24.19 5.58 -20.71
CA VAL A 54 22.83 5.06 -20.49
C VAL A 54 22.89 3.59 -20.08
N GLY A 55 21.83 3.07 -19.48
CA GLY A 55 21.71 1.63 -19.22
C GLY A 55 22.79 1.10 -18.29
N ARG A 56 23.39 -0.04 -18.68
CA ARG A 56 24.39 -0.74 -17.85
C ARG A 56 25.72 0.01 -17.77
N ASP A 57 26.09 0.77 -18.80
CA ASP A 57 27.27 1.62 -18.76
C ASP A 57 27.07 2.81 -17.82
N ALA A 58 25.86 3.42 -17.79
CA ALA A 58 25.53 4.44 -16.79
C ALA A 58 25.60 3.89 -15.36
N GLN A 59 25.03 2.70 -15.12
CA GLN A 59 25.13 2.03 -13.82
C GLN A 59 26.59 1.74 -13.41
N ARG A 60 27.43 1.26 -14.33
CA ARG A 60 28.85 0.99 -14.06
C ARG A 60 29.65 2.25 -13.77
N LEU A 61 29.33 3.36 -14.41
CA LEU A 61 29.95 4.66 -14.12
C LEU A 61 29.45 5.29 -12.81
N ALA A 62 28.17 5.10 -12.47
CA ALA A 62 27.58 5.50 -11.19
C ALA A 62 28.19 4.76 -9.99
N GLN A 63 28.73 3.54 -10.18
CA GLN A 63 29.55 2.86 -9.17
C GLN A 63 30.87 3.60 -8.86
N ALA A 64 31.36 4.49 -9.74
CA ALA A 64 32.55 5.29 -9.52
C ALA A 64 32.23 6.69 -8.97
N ASP A 65 31.26 7.38 -9.58
CA ASP A 65 30.76 8.71 -9.19
C ASP A 65 29.22 8.74 -9.18
N PRO A 66 28.56 8.43 -8.04
CA PRO A 66 27.10 8.39 -7.98
C PRO A 66 26.43 9.78 -8.05
N ALA A 67 27.18 10.88 -7.94
CA ALA A 67 26.60 12.23 -7.99
C ALA A 67 26.22 12.66 -9.42
N ARG A 68 26.75 12.00 -10.44
CA ARG A 68 26.53 12.31 -11.87
C ARG A 68 25.46 11.44 -12.54
N TYR A 69 24.63 10.74 -11.75
CA TYR A 69 23.70 9.72 -12.23
C TYR A 69 22.26 9.98 -11.74
N ASP A 70 21.29 10.11 -12.65
CA ASP A 70 19.87 9.94 -12.31
C ASP A 70 19.43 8.50 -12.66
N PRO A 71 18.90 7.73 -11.71
CA PRO A 71 18.51 6.34 -11.93
C PRO A 71 17.13 6.14 -12.56
N ASN A 72 16.24 7.15 -12.56
CA ASN A 72 14.84 7.01 -13.00
C ASN A 72 14.29 8.30 -13.68
N PRO A 73 14.84 8.80 -14.81
CA PRO A 73 14.47 10.11 -15.36
C PRO A 73 13.00 10.27 -15.75
N LYS A 74 12.22 9.17 -15.90
CA LYS A 74 10.76 9.23 -16.09
C LYS A 74 10.03 9.88 -14.89
N ARG A 75 10.51 9.66 -13.65
CA ARG A 75 9.95 10.32 -12.44
C ARG A 75 10.21 11.83 -12.42
N ARG A 76 11.20 12.31 -13.18
CA ARG A 76 11.61 13.73 -13.26
C ARG A 76 10.79 14.57 -14.24
N ILE A 77 9.80 14.00 -14.94
CA ILE A 77 9.23 14.62 -16.17
C ILE A 77 8.58 16.00 -15.98
N ASP A 78 8.14 16.33 -14.77
CA ASP A 78 7.59 17.67 -14.44
C ASP A 78 8.68 18.67 -14.00
N GLU A 79 9.87 18.19 -13.63
CA GLU A 79 11.04 19.02 -13.30
C GLU A 79 11.67 19.57 -14.59
N ALA A 80 12.02 20.87 -14.60
CA ALA A 80 12.69 21.50 -15.74
C ALA A 80 14.07 20.86 -16.03
N GLY A 81 14.80 20.48 -14.97
CA GLY A 81 16.10 19.84 -15.06
C GLY A 81 16.58 19.27 -13.73
N VAL A 82 17.61 18.43 -13.80
CA VAL A 82 18.21 17.68 -12.70
C VAL A 82 19.67 18.07 -12.57
N LEU A 83 20.17 18.24 -11.33
CA LEU A 83 21.58 18.49 -11.06
C LEU A 83 22.37 17.17 -11.09
N LEU A 84 23.26 17.01 -12.07
CA LEU A 84 24.18 15.88 -12.20
C LEU A 84 25.62 16.36 -11.96
N GLY A 85 26.15 16.04 -10.78
CA GLY A 85 27.43 16.55 -10.28
C GLY A 85 27.40 18.07 -10.10
N ASP A 86 28.14 18.77 -10.95
CA ASP A 86 28.28 20.22 -10.98
C ASP A 86 27.41 20.91 -12.06
N ARG A 87 26.54 20.16 -12.75
CA ARG A 87 25.81 20.65 -13.93
C ARG A 87 24.32 20.36 -13.87
N GLU A 88 23.51 21.39 -14.05
CA GLU A 88 22.07 21.24 -14.32
C GLU A 88 21.85 20.72 -15.75
N VAL A 89 20.96 19.74 -15.90
CA VAL A 89 20.63 19.07 -17.17
C VAL A 89 19.12 19.05 -17.33
N ALA A 90 18.59 19.58 -18.43
CA ALA A 90 17.15 19.56 -18.67
C ALA A 90 16.62 18.11 -18.76
N THR A 91 15.49 17.82 -18.11
CA THR A 91 14.95 16.45 -18.03
C THR A 91 14.70 15.83 -19.42
N VAL A 92 14.28 16.66 -20.37
CA VAL A 92 14.05 16.30 -21.76
C VAL A 92 15.33 15.83 -22.50
N ASP A 93 16.53 16.22 -22.03
CA ASP A 93 17.80 15.68 -22.53
C ASP A 93 18.14 14.32 -21.92
N LEU A 94 17.79 14.06 -20.65
CA LEU A 94 17.93 12.73 -20.03
C LEU A 94 17.03 11.71 -20.73
N LEU A 95 15.76 12.06 -20.93
CA LEU A 95 14.80 11.25 -21.70
C LEU A 95 15.25 11.10 -23.16
N GLY A 96 15.76 12.17 -23.77
CA GLY A 96 16.34 12.15 -25.12
C GLY A 96 17.56 11.25 -25.26
N ALA A 97 18.41 11.15 -24.22
CA ALA A 97 19.57 10.26 -24.21
C ALA A 97 19.16 8.77 -24.13
N LEU A 98 18.16 8.43 -23.30
CA LEU A 98 17.60 7.08 -23.21
C LEU A 98 16.98 6.64 -24.53
N LEU A 99 16.10 7.48 -25.08
CA LEU A 99 15.47 7.25 -26.37
C LEU A 99 16.53 7.19 -27.49
N GLY A 100 17.56 8.04 -27.45
CA GLY A 100 18.71 7.99 -28.36
C GLY A 100 19.56 6.72 -28.27
N ALA A 101 19.44 5.95 -27.18
CA ALA A 101 20.02 4.62 -27.07
C ALA A 101 19.16 3.58 -27.81
N VAL A 102 17.85 3.64 -27.64
CA VAL A 102 16.86 2.83 -28.36
C VAL A 102 16.93 3.09 -29.88
N ALA A 103 17.13 4.34 -30.28
CA ALA A 103 17.33 4.71 -31.69
C ALA A 103 18.58 4.06 -32.29
N ARG A 104 19.72 4.10 -31.59
CA ARG A 104 20.96 3.44 -32.02
C ARG A 104 20.80 1.93 -32.12
N ALA A 105 20.21 1.28 -31.11
CA ALA A 105 19.94 -0.16 -31.14
C ALA A 105 19.02 -0.57 -32.31
N ALA A 106 18.04 0.26 -32.67
CA ALA A 106 17.20 0.03 -33.85
C ALA A 106 18.00 0.18 -35.17
N VAL A 107 18.80 1.24 -35.30
CA VAL A 107 19.67 1.46 -36.47
C VAL A 107 20.72 0.37 -36.63
N GLU A 108 21.28 -0.14 -35.53
CA GLU A 108 22.21 -1.27 -35.53
C GLU A 108 21.52 -2.59 -35.93
N ALA A 109 20.22 -2.75 -35.63
CA ALA A 109 19.45 -3.95 -35.95
C ALA A 109 18.90 -4.00 -37.40
N VAL A 110 18.55 -2.87 -38.02
CA VAL A 110 17.95 -2.83 -39.39
C VAL A 110 18.56 -1.80 -40.35
N GLY A 111 19.58 -1.05 -39.95
CA GLY A 111 20.28 -0.07 -40.80
C GLY A 111 19.58 1.29 -40.95
N PHE A 112 18.42 1.49 -40.31
CA PHE A 112 17.69 2.75 -40.27
C PHE A 112 16.83 2.84 -39.00
N LEU A 113 16.23 4.01 -38.73
CA LEU A 113 15.36 4.23 -37.59
C LEU A 113 13.87 4.07 -38.01
N PRO A 114 13.14 3.04 -37.56
CA PRO A 114 11.72 2.87 -37.90
C PRO A 114 10.81 3.87 -37.17
N PRO A 115 9.59 4.12 -37.69
CA PRO A 115 8.53 4.79 -36.93
C PRO A 115 8.27 4.07 -35.61
N ALA A 116 8.06 4.83 -34.53
CA ALA A 116 7.90 4.27 -33.18
C ALA A 116 6.54 4.57 -32.55
N VAL A 117 6.06 3.62 -31.75
CA VAL A 117 5.03 3.82 -30.74
C VAL A 117 5.74 3.91 -29.40
N VAL A 118 5.63 5.04 -28.71
CA VAL A 118 6.23 5.23 -27.38
C VAL A 118 5.13 5.28 -26.33
N THR A 119 5.25 4.49 -25.28
CA THR A 119 4.20 4.36 -24.26
C THR A 119 4.29 5.44 -23.18
N TYR A 120 3.17 5.69 -22.50
CA TYR A 120 3.09 6.60 -21.35
C TYR A 120 1.98 6.19 -20.35
N PRO A 121 2.09 6.53 -19.05
CA PRO A 121 1.07 6.22 -18.05
C PRO A 121 -0.25 6.93 -18.34
N ALA A 122 -1.39 6.23 -18.22
CA ALA A 122 -2.69 6.74 -18.67
C ALA A 122 -3.10 8.08 -18.01
N ALA A 123 -2.64 8.36 -16.79
CA ALA A 123 -2.89 9.60 -16.07
C ALA A 123 -2.10 10.83 -16.57
N TRP A 124 -1.20 10.69 -17.57
CA TRP A 124 -0.42 11.81 -18.09
C TRP A 124 -1.23 12.72 -19.03
N GLY A 125 -1.49 13.94 -18.57
CA GLY A 125 -2.01 15.04 -19.38
C GLY A 125 -1.04 15.57 -20.44
N ALA A 126 -1.52 16.46 -21.30
CA ALA A 126 -0.83 16.94 -22.50
C ALA A 126 0.60 17.46 -22.26
N ARG A 127 0.88 18.12 -21.12
CA ARG A 127 2.21 18.67 -20.82
C ARG A 127 3.30 17.61 -20.70
N ARG A 128 3.04 16.51 -19.98
CA ARG A 128 3.98 15.37 -19.89
C ARG A 128 4.19 14.70 -21.26
N ARG A 129 3.11 14.60 -22.05
CA ARG A 129 3.17 14.09 -23.43
C ARG A 129 3.98 14.99 -24.36
N GLU A 130 3.93 16.31 -24.18
CA GLU A 130 4.74 17.29 -24.92
C GLU A 130 6.24 17.18 -24.58
N VAL A 131 6.59 17.02 -23.30
CA VAL A 131 7.97 16.76 -22.86
C VAL A 131 8.49 15.45 -23.48
N LEU A 132 7.69 14.38 -23.44
CA LEU A 132 8.03 13.10 -24.07
C LEU A 132 8.20 13.22 -25.59
N ALA A 133 7.28 13.89 -26.29
CA ALA A 133 7.38 14.11 -27.73
C ALA A 133 8.62 14.94 -28.11
N THR A 134 9.00 15.90 -27.26
CA THR A 134 10.23 16.67 -27.43
C THR A 134 11.48 15.80 -27.24
N ALA A 135 11.49 14.90 -26.26
CA ALA A 135 12.58 13.93 -26.04
C ALA A 135 12.73 12.95 -27.22
N VAL A 136 11.61 12.44 -27.76
CA VAL A 136 11.57 11.62 -28.98
C VAL A 136 12.16 12.36 -30.18
N GLY A 137 11.85 13.65 -30.34
CA GLY A 137 12.46 14.52 -31.36
C GLY A 137 13.97 14.71 -31.17
N ARG A 138 14.44 14.96 -29.93
CA ARG A 138 15.88 15.07 -29.61
C ARG A 138 16.65 13.78 -29.89
N ALA A 139 16.00 12.62 -29.76
CA ALA A 139 16.55 11.31 -30.08
C ALA A 139 16.56 10.97 -31.59
N GLY A 140 16.03 11.85 -32.46
CA GLY A 140 16.16 11.75 -33.92
C GLY A 140 15.03 11.01 -34.65
N TRP A 141 13.92 10.69 -33.98
CA TRP A 141 12.73 10.13 -34.64
C TRP A 141 12.00 11.17 -35.51
N PRO A 142 11.17 10.72 -36.47
CA PRO A 142 10.16 11.57 -37.09
C PRO A 142 9.25 12.21 -36.03
N PRO A 143 8.74 13.44 -36.25
CA PRO A 143 7.84 14.10 -35.30
C PRO A 143 6.65 13.24 -34.89
N VAL A 144 6.29 13.33 -33.62
CA VAL A 144 5.13 12.65 -33.02
C VAL A 144 3.82 13.27 -33.53
N ASP A 145 2.81 12.44 -33.81
CA ASP A 145 1.47 12.91 -34.19
C ASP A 145 0.88 13.87 -33.12
N PRO A 146 0.62 15.15 -33.46
CA PRO A 146 0.10 16.14 -32.52
C PRO A 146 -1.23 15.76 -31.85
N ALA A 147 -2.06 14.89 -32.47
CA ALA A 147 -3.29 14.41 -31.86
C ALA A 147 -3.01 13.56 -30.61
N THR A 148 -1.99 12.70 -30.67
CA THR A 148 -1.56 11.84 -29.55
C THR A 148 -0.89 12.63 -28.43
N VAL A 149 -0.25 13.77 -28.75
CA VAL A 149 0.30 14.71 -27.76
C VAL A 149 -0.81 15.50 -27.08
N ALA A 150 -1.64 16.20 -27.85
CA ALA A 150 -2.64 17.12 -27.34
C ALA A 150 -3.79 16.39 -26.61
N SER A 151 -4.50 15.51 -27.33
CA SER A 151 -5.70 14.83 -26.81
C SER A 151 -5.44 13.42 -26.29
N GLY A 152 -4.42 12.74 -26.83
CA GLY A 152 -4.24 11.29 -26.65
C GLY A 152 -5.01 10.44 -27.67
N GLU A 153 -5.70 11.07 -28.64
CA GLU A 153 -6.44 10.39 -29.71
C GLU A 153 -5.48 9.63 -30.65
N ILE A 154 -5.57 8.30 -30.62
CA ILE A 154 -4.74 7.41 -31.46
C ILE A 154 -5.33 7.34 -32.87
N ARG A 155 -4.71 8.05 -33.81
CA ARG A 155 -5.01 7.93 -35.24
C ARG A 155 -4.04 6.93 -35.88
N ARG A 156 -4.57 5.82 -36.42
CA ARG A 156 -3.76 4.81 -37.12
C ARG A 156 -3.02 5.44 -38.31
N GLY A 157 -1.70 5.30 -38.33
CA GLY A 157 -0.84 5.87 -39.38
C GLY A 157 0.52 5.18 -39.47
N THR A 158 1.44 5.84 -40.19
CA THR A 158 2.82 5.38 -40.46
C THR A 158 3.89 6.24 -39.78
N GLY A 159 3.49 7.23 -38.99
CA GLY A 159 4.38 8.13 -38.24
C GLY A 159 4.67 7.66 -36.82
N THR A 160 5.41 8.48 -36.07
CA THR A 160 5.67 8.27 -34.64
C THR A 160 4.44 8.68 -33.82
N ILE A 161 4.04 7.87 -32.84
CA ILE A 161 2.82 8.10 -32.02
C ILE A 161 3.05 7.80 -30.54
N LEU A 162 2.27 8.43 -29.67
CA LEU A 162 2.18 8.09 -28.24
C LEU A 162 0.93 7.25 -27.94
N VAL A 163 1.06 6.22 -27.10
CA VAL A 163 -0.05 5.31 -26.72
C VAL A 163 -0.05 5.07 -25.19
N PRO A 164 -1.21 5.06 -24.50
CA PRO A 164 -1.24 4.71 -23.08
C PRO A 164 -0.75 3.28 -22.81
N GLU A 165 0.10 3.11 -21.81
CA GLU A 165 0.63 1.82 -21.33
C GLU A 165 -0.45 0.73 -21.16
N PRO A 166 -1.60 0.98 -20.49
CA PRO A 166 -2.64 -0.04 -20.36
C PRO A 166 -3.40 -0.33 -21.67
N VAL A 167 -3.45 0.60 -22.63
CA VAL A 167 -4.01 0.31 -23.97
C VAL A 167 -3.08 -0.64 -24.73
N ALA A 168 -1.76 -0.43 -24.64
CA ALA A 168 -0.77 -1.36 -25.18
C ALA A 168 -0.82 -2.74 -24.47
N ALA A 169 -0.98 -2.78 -23.14
CA ALA A 169 -1.19 -4.03 -22.41
C ALA A 169 -2.49 -4.77 -22.85
N ALA A 170 -3.59 -4.04 -23.05
CA ALA A 170 -4.84 -4.60 -23.55
C ALA A 170 -4.70 -5.15 -24.98
N ARG A 171 -3.93 -4.48 -25.85
CA ARG A 171 -3.55 -5.00 -27.18
C ARG A 171 -2.79 -6.31 -27.09
N TYR A 172 -1.79 -6.39 -26.20
CA TYR A 172 -1.03 -7.62 -26.02
C TYR A 172 -1.91 -8.80 -25.57
N PHE A 173 -2.80 -8.56 -24.60
CA PHE A 173 -3.76 -9.58 -24.13
C PHE A 173 -4.70 -10.05 -25.26
N ALA A 174 -5.25 -9.11 -26.03
CA ALA A 174 -6.20 -9.44 -27.10
C ALA A 174 -5.54 -10.10 -28.31
N ASP A 175 -4.50 -9.47 -28.88
CA ASP A 175 -3.97 -9.77 -30.20
C ASP A 175 -2.78 -10.78 -30.12
N VAL A 176 -1.92 -10.68 -29.10
CA VAL A 176 -0.71 -11.52 -28.96
C VAL A 176 -0.98 -12.79 -28.15
N LEU A 177 -1.59 -12.67 -26.95
CA LEU A 177 -2.05 -13.83 -26.17
C LEU A 177 -3.31 -14.49 -26.77
N ARG A 178 -3.91 -13.89 -27.82
CA ARG A 178 -5.09 -14.37 -28.55
C ARG A 178 -6.28 -14.64 -27.62
N ARG A 179 -6.59 -13.69 -26.75
CA ARG A 179 -7.75 -13.72 -25.84
C ARG A 179 -8.76 -12.65 -26.24
N PRO A 180 -9.72 -12.93 -27.14
CA PRO A 180 -10.62 -11.91 -27.66
C PRO A 180 -11.46 -11.29 -26.55
N VAL A 181 -11.36 -9.97 -26.38
CA VAL A 181 -12.26 -9.20 -25.52
C VAL A 181 -13.55 -8.93 -26.31
N PRO A 182 -14.74 -9.38 -25.88
CA PRO A 182 -15.98 -9.05 -26.56
C PRO A 182 -16.27 -7.55 -26.54
N VAL A 183 -17.00 -7.05 -27.54
CA VAL A 183 -17.41 -5.64 -27.58
C VAL A 183 -18.23 -5.29 -26.33
N GLY A 184 -17.91 -4.16 -25.70
CA GLY A 184 -18.51 -3.71 -24.44
C GLY A 184 -17.86 -4.25 -23.16
N LYS A 185 -17.13 -5.37 -23.22
CA LYS A 185 -16.35 -5.92 -22.10
C LYS A 185 -14.99 -5.19 -21.97
N ALA A 186 -14.36 -5.32 -20.82
CA ALA A 186 -13.09 -4.65 -20.52
C ALA A 186 -12.01 -5.59 -19.96
N ILE A 187 -10.76 -5.13 -19.93
CA ILE A 187 -9.65 -5.72 -19.18
C ILE A 187 -9.31 -4.76 -18.04
N ALA A 188 -9.10 -5.27 -16.84
CA ALA A 188 -8.40 -4.52 -15.80
C ALA A 188 -6.89 -4.76 -15.96
N VAL A 189 -6.12 -3.70 -16.18
CA VAL A 189 -4.65 -3.75 -16.25
C VAL A 189 -4.08 -3.26 -14.93
N PHE A 190 -3.12 -4.00 -14.38
CA PHE A 190 -2.41 -3.70 -13.15
C PHE A 190 -0.91 -3.65 -13.48
N ASP A 191 -0.36 -2.44 -13.64
CA ASP A 191 1.04 -2.21 -13.96
C ASP A 191 1.84 -1.89 -12.69
N PHE A 192 2.45 -2.93 -12.12
CA PHE A 192 3.29 -2.78 -10.94
C PHE A 192 4.74 -2.54 -11.38
N GLY A 193 5.03 -1.28 -11.66
CA GLY A 193 6.29 -0.82 -12.22
C GLY A 193 7.44 -0.75 -11.21
N GLY A 194 8.52 -0.09 -11.63
CA GLY A 194 9.68 0.16 -10.78
C GLY A 194 9.43 1.24 -9.71
N GLY A 195 8.57 2.22 -9.99
CA GLY A 195 8.36 3.38 -9.11
C GLY A 195 6.97 4.01 -9.20
N THR A 196 5.97 3.24 -9.63
CA THR A 196 4.52 3.52 -9.54
C THR A 196 3.78 2.17 -9.57
N LEU A 197 2.55 2.16 -9.07
CA LEU A 197 1.53 1.17 -9.43
C LEU A 197 0.39 1.91 -10.14
N ASP A 198 0.17 1.59 -11.40
CA ASP A 198 -0.86 2.19 -12.24
C ASP A 198 -1.95 1.14 -12.54
N ILE A 199 -3.22 1.47 -12.32
CA ILE A 199 -4.37 0.60 -12.64
C ILE A 199 -5.26 1.29 -13.66
N ALA A 200 -5.72 0.57 -14.69
CA ALA A 200 -6.70 1.07 -15.63
C ALA A 200 -7.69 -0.01 -16.10
N VAL A 201 -8.95 0.38 -16.27
CA VAL A 201 -9.95 -0.44 -16.98
C VAL A 201 -9.97 -0.03 -18.44
N VAL A 202 -9.75 -0.98 -19.34
CA VAL A 202 -9.67 -0.74 -20.79
C VAL A 202 -10.75 -1.54 -21.51
N ARG A 203 -11.73 -0.86 -22.10
CA ARG A 203 -12.92 -1.45 -22.73
C ARG A 203 -12.73 -1.62 -24.25
N ASN A 204 -13.28 -2.70 -24.81
CA ASN A 204 -13.41 -2.84 -26.26
C ASN A 204 -14.64 -2.06 -26.76
N GLU A 205 -14.41 -0.95 -27.46
CA GLU A 205 -15.45 -0.08 -28.03
C GLU A 205 -15.97 -0.52 -29.42
N GLY A 206 -15.69 -1.76 -29.82
CA GLY A 206 -16.07 -2.31 -31.12
C GLY A 206 -14.93 -2.31 -32.13
N ALA A 207 -15.24 -2.75 -33.35
CA ALA A 207 -14.26 -2.83 -34.43
C ALA A 207 -14.01 -1.47 -35.10
N ASP A 208 -12.76 -1.20 -35.47
CA ASP A 208 -12.39 -0.20 -36.46
C ASP A 208 -12.76 -0.63 -37.89
N GLY A 209 -12.55 0.26 -38.86
CA GLY A 209 -12.85 -0.02 -40.28
C GLY A 209 -12.01 -1.15 -40.90
N GLY A 210 -10.97 -1.64 -40.21
CA GLY A 210 -10.18 -2.83 -40.56
C GLY A 210 -10.59 -4.09 -39.80
N GLY A 211 -11.67 -4.06 -39.02
CA GLY A 211 -12.19 -5.20 -38.26
C GLY A 211 -11.47 -5.47 -36.94
N ARG A 212 -10.52 -4.63 -36.51
CA ARG A 212 -9.78 -4.82 -35.23
C ARG A 212 -10.46 -4.10 -34.09
N ALA A 213 -10.41 -4.66 -32.87
CA ALA A 213 -10.92 -4.00 -31.68
C ALA A 213 -10.32 -2.59 -31.48
N ARG A 214 -11.11 -1.65 -30.97
CA ARG A 214 -10.64 -0.39 -30.38
C ARG A 214 -10.64 -0.51 -28.87
N PHE A 215 -9.52 -0.16 -28.24
CA PHE A 215 -9.38 -0.18 -26.79
C PHE A 215 -9.30 1.25 -26.26
N ALA A 216 -10.22 1.60 -25.37
CA ALA A 216 -10.27 2.90 -24.71
C ALA A 216 -10.22 2.74 -23.18
N VAL A 217 -9.52 3.66 -22.50
CA VAL A 217 -9.49 3.71 -21.04
C VAL A 217 -10.84 4.23 -20.54
N VAL A 218 -11.56 3.43 -19.74
CA VAL A 218 -12.81 3.82 -19.08
C VAL A 218 -12.51 4.72 -17.88
N GLY A 219 -11.43 4.39 -17.17
CA GLY A 219 -10.92 5.10 -16.01
C GLY A 219 -9.62 4.45 -15.54
N SER A 220 -8.86 5.20 -14.76
CA SER A 220 -7.57 4.80 -14.23
C SER A 220 -7.34 5.44 -12.86
N GLY A 221 -6.62 4.74 -12.00
CA GLY A 221 -6.13 5.22 -10.71
C GLY A 221 -4.77 4.58 -10.42
N GLY A 222 -4.34 4.62 -9.17
CA GLY A 222 -3.02 4.09 -8.82
C GLY A 222 -2.40 4.68 -7.57
N VAL A 223 -1.24 4.14 -7.23
CA VAL A 223 -0.47 4.51 -6.04
C VAL A 223 0.95 4.88 -6.48
N ALA A 224 1.26 6.18 -6.46
CA ALA A 224 2.54 6.71 -6.92
C ALA A 224 3.75 6.22 -6.07
N GLU A 225 3.52 6.03 -4.77
CA GLU A 225 4.49 5.52 -3.77
C GLU A 225 4.38 3.98 -3.61
N LEU A 226 4.18 3.25 -4.71
CA LEU A 226 4.06 1.80 -4.70
C LEU A 226 4.65 1.18 -5.98
N GLY A 227 5.97 1.21 -6.10
CA GLY A 227 6.72 0.45 -7.09
C GLY A 227 7.70 -0.53 -6.45
N GLY A 228 8.52 -1.15 -7.30
CA GLY A 228 9.62 -2.00 -6.87
C GLY A 228 10.67 -1.29 -5.99
N LEU A 229 10.83 0.03 -6.11
CA LEU A 229 11.74 0.86 -5.31
C LEU A 229 11.26 1.04 -3.87
N ASP A 230 9.95 1.12 -3.65
CA ASP A 230 9.35 1.27 -2.32
C ASP A 230 9.47 -0.07 -1.55
N LEU A 231 9.38 -1.20 -2.26
CA LEU A 231 9.79 -2.51 -1.75
C LEU A 231 11.30 -2.60 -1.48
N ASP A 232 12.17 -1.99 -2.31
CA ASP A 232 13.62 -1.94 -2.02
C ASP A 232 13.88 -1.17 -0.72
N SER A 233 13.20 -0.04 -0.47
CA SER A 233 13.35 0.73 0.77
C SER A 233 12.92 -0.10 1.98
N ALA A 234 11.73 -0.69 1.97
CA ALA A 234 11.24 -1.49 3.09
C ALA A 234 12.20 -2.65 3.47
N LEU A 235 12.88 -3.24 2.48
CA LEU A 235 13.95 -4.22 2.71
C LEU A 235 15.24 -3.59 3.24
N VAL A 236 15.70 -2.46 2.68
CA VAL A 236 16.86 -1.71 3.17
C VAL A 236 16.68 -1.29 4.62
N ASP A 237 15.50 -0.82 5.00
CA ASP A 237 15.18 -0.36 6.34
C ASP A 237 15.12 -1.54 7.34
N HIS A 238 14.54 -2.68 6.93
CA HIS A 238 14.56 -3.90 7.73
C HIS A 238 15.97 -4.47 7.94
N LEU A 239 16.76 -4.60 6.87
CA LEU A 239 18.16 -5.03 6.95
C LEU A 239 18.99 -4.02 7.74
N GLY A 240 18.66 -2.73 7.65
CA GLY A 240 19.25 -1.66 8.43
C GLY A 240 19.02 -1.80 9.93
N GLN A 241 17.84 -2.24 10.37
CA GLN A 241 17.57 -2.55 11.79
C GLN A 241 18.42 -3.73 12.29
N LEU A 242 18.57 -4.79 11.49
CA LEU A 242 19.42 -5.94 11.81
C LEU A 242 20.90 -5.53 11.90
N LEU A 243 21.37 -4.75 10.91
CA LEU A 243 22.74 -4.22 10.88
C LEU A 243 23.00 -3.21 12.01
N ALA A 244 22.03 -2.36 12.37
CA ALA A 244 22.15 -1.43 13.49
C ALA A 244 22.44 -2.12 14.83
N THR A 245 22.03 -3.39 14.97
CA THR A 245 22.29 -4.23 16.14
C THR A 245 23.58 -5.03 16.00
N ALA A 246 23.87 -5.59 14.82
CA ALA A 246 25.02 -6.46 14.57
C ALA A 246 26.35 -5.71 14.30
N ASP A 247 26.31 -4.66 13.46
CA ASP A 247 27.41 -3.72 13.23
C ASP A 247 26.87 -2.28 13.14
N PRO A 248 26.75 -1.58 14.29
CA PRO A 248 26.28 -0.20 14.35
C PRO A 248 27.19 0.82 13.63
N GLN A 249 28.40 0.42 13.19
CA GLN A 249 29.30 1.25 12.42
C GLN A 249 29.05 1.07 10.92
N ALA A 250 28.94 -0.16 10.43
CA ALA A 250 28.61 -0.45 9.02
C ALA A 250 27.26 0.19 8.65
N TRP A 251 26.21 -0.01 9.46
CA TRP A 251 24.91 0.61 9.19
C TRP A 251 24.98 2.14 9.12
N ARG A 252 25.66 2.78 10.08
CA ARG A 252 25.81 4.25 10.11
C ARG A 252 26.48 4.79 8.85
N GLN A 253 27.47 4.07 8.30
CA GLN A 253 28.16 4.47 7.08
C GLN A 253 27.29 4.32 5.82
N LEU A 254 26.35 3.35 5.81
CA LEU A 254 25.40 3.15 4.71
C LEU A 254 24.21 4.13 4.78
N ALA A 255 23.69 4.40 5.99
CA ALA A 255 22.57 5.30 6.23
C ALA A 255 22.97 6.78 6.14
N GLN A 256 24.16 7.15 6.65
CA GLN A 256 24.67 8.53 6.69
C GLN A 256 26.05 8.63 6.02
N PRO A 257 26.13 8.45 4.68
CA PRO A 257 27.40 8.49 3.95
C PRO A 257 28.02 9.90 3.94
N ALA A 258 29.17 10.04 4.59
CA ALA A 258 29.91 11.31 4.71
C ALA A 258 31.08 11.44 3.72
N THR A 259 31.37 10.40 2.94
CA THR A 259 32.50 10.34 2.01
C THR A 259 32.10 9.69 0.68
N PRO A 260 32.78 9.97 -0.45
CA PRO A 260 32.46 9.34 -1.74
C PRO A 260 32.52 7.80 -1.72
N ALA A 261 33.41 7.22 -0.91
CA ALA A 261 33.48 5.77 -0.70
C ALA A 261 32.21 5.23 -0.03
N GLN A 262 31.66 5.94 0.96
CA GLN A 262 30.43 5.54 1.64
C GLN A 262 29.19 5.73 0.76
N TRP A 263 29.16 6.77 -0.10
CA TRP A 263 28.11 6.92 -1.12
C TRP A 263 28.10 5.76 -2.12
N ARG A 264 29.28 5.31 -2.58
CA ARG A 264 29.40 4.09 -3.40
C ARG A 264 28.93 2.84 -2.67
N ASN A 265 29.34 2.66 -1.40
CA ASN A 265 28.89 1.53 -0.59
C ASN A 265 27.37 1.53 -0.39
N ARG A 266 26.75 2.68 -0.10
CA ARG A 266 25.29 2.82 -0.01
C ARG A 266 24.62 2.41 -1.33
N ARG A 267 25.14 2.89 -2.47
CA ARG A 267 24.59 2.53 -3.79
C ARG A 267 24.67 1.03 -4.05
N GLN A 268 25.83 0.41 -3.81
CA GLN A 268 26.04 -1.02 -3.98
C GLN A 268 25.07 -1.84 -3.11
N PHE A 269 24.93 -1.50 -1.82
CA PHE A 269 23.98 -2.16 -0.92
C PHE A 269 22.53 -2.07 -1.41
N TRP A 270 22.08 -0.91 -1.91
CA TRP A 270 20.73 -0.76 -2.48
C TRP A 270 20.51 -1.61 -3.74
N ASP A 271 21.53 -1.76 -4.59
CA ASP A 271 21.44 -2.61 -5.79
C ASP A 271 21.52 -4.11 -5.44
N ASP A 272 22.29 -4.50 -4.40
CA ASP A 272 22.33 -5.86 -3.85
C ASP A 272 20.99 -6.26 -3.20
N VAL A 273 20.35 -5.36 -2.44
CA VAL A 273 19.00 -5.59 -1.86
C VAL A 273 17.94 -5.79 -2.94
N ARG A 274 18.00 -5.00 -4.04
CA ARG A 274 17.12 -5.23 -5.20
C ARG A 274 17.35 -6.60 -5.82
N GLY A 275 18.62 -7.00 -6.01
CA GLY A 275 18.99 -8.32 -6.49
C GLY A 275 18.41 -9.45 -5.62
N ALA A 276 18.43 -9.29 -4.30
CA ALA A 276 17.82 -10.23 -3.37
C ALA A 276 16.28 -10.27 -3.49
N LYS A 277 15.60 -9.12 -3.57
CA LYS A 277 14.14 -9.05 -3.83
C LYS A 277 13.75 -9.77 -5.13
N GLU A 278 14.48 -9.50 -6.20
CA GLU A 278 14.28 -10.13 -7.51
C GLU A 278 14.59 -11.63 -7.48
N MET A 279 15.55 -12.08 -6.67
CA MET A 279 15.83 -13.49 -6.42
C MET A 279 14.72 -14.17 -5.62
N LEU A 280 14.17 -13.52 -4.59
CA LEU A 280 13.10 -14.05 -3.73
C LEU A 280 11.77 -14.28 -4.45
N SER A 281 11.57 -13.63 -5.60
CA SER A 281 10.46 -13.95 -6.51
C SER A 281 10.56 -15.37 -7.11
N ARG A 282 11.73 -16.03 -7.01
CA ARG A 282 11.98 -17.42 -7.46
C ARG A 282 12.41 -18.33 -6.30
N SER A 283 13.34 -17.88 -5.45
CA SER A 283 13.88 -18.59 -4.29
C SER A 283 13.16 -18.25 -2.97
N THR A 284 13.30 -19.08 -1.93
CA THR A 284 12.78 -18.81 -0.58
C THR A 284 13.74 -18.00 0.30
N VAL A 285 15.03 -17.95 -0.04
CA VAL A 285 16.07 -17.19 0.64
C VAL A 285 17.00 -16.58 -0.40
N ALA A 286 17.53 -15.38 -0.15
CA ALA A 286 18.54 -14.71 -0.95
C ALA A 286 19.64 -14.08 -0.06
N PRO A 287 20.93 -14.19 -0.41
CA PRO A 287 22.01 -13.50 0.29
C PRO A 287 22.13 -12.04 -0.16
N VAL A 288 22.35 -11.13 0.80
CA VAL A 288 22.63 -9.71 0.59
C VAL A 288 24.06 -9.43 1.07
N PRO A 289 25.03 -9.21 0.17
CA PRO A 289 26.32 -8.63 0.52
C PRO A 289 26.14 -7.26 1.20
N VAL A 290 26.89 -7.01 2.28
CA VAL A 290 26.85 -5.72 2.99
C VAL A 290 28.26 -5.13 3.00
N PRO A 291 28.51 -3.96 2.36
CA PRO A 291 29.85 -3.38 2.27
C PRO A 291 30.46 -3.08 3.65
N GLY A 292 31.54 -3.79 3.96
CA GLY A 292 32.24 -3.72 5.26
C GLY A 292 31.96 -4.89 6.22
N VAL A 293 31.08 -5.83 5.84
CA VAL A 293 30.76 -7.04 6.62
C VAL A 293 31.19 -8.28 5.84
N ASP A 294 31.95 -9.18 6.48
CA ASP A 294 32.54 -10.37 5.84
C ASP A 294 31.52 -11.45 5.41
N GLN A 295 30.31 -11.42 5.98
CA GLN A 295 29.24 -12.39 5.70
C GLN A 295 28.00 -11.69 5.15
N ALA A 296 27.39 -12.29 4.12
CA ALA A 296 26.14 -11.82 3.57
C ALA A 296 24.99 -12.04 4.56
N VAL A 297 24.19 -11.00 4.79
CA VAL A 297 22.92 -11.12 5.54
C VAL A 297 21.95 -11.92 4.67
N HIS A 298 21.19 -12.84 5.27
CA HIS A 298 20.23 -13.64 4.53
C HIS A 298 18.84 -13.03 4.70
N LEU A 299 18.16 -12.77 3.58
CA LEU A 299 16.78 -12.30 3.54
C LEU A 299 15.89 -13.43 3.03
N THR A 300 14.76 -13.66 3.69
CA THR A 300 13.78 -14.69 3.33
C THR A 300 12.60 -14.14 2.53
N ARG A 301 11.89 -15.02 1.82
CA ARG A 301 10.63 -14.67 1.14
C ARG A 301 9.59 -14.21 2.16
N ASP A 302 9.54 -14.84 3.33
CA ASP A 302 8.51 -14.57 4.33
C ASP A 302 8.72 -13.17 4.96
N GLU A 303 9.97 -12.71 5.11
CA GLU A 303 10.28 -11.32 5.48
C GLU A 303 9.88 -10.32 4.39
N LEU A 304 10.20 -10.60 3.11
CA LEU A 304 9.74 -9.80 1.98
C LEU A 304 8.21 -9.74 1.91
N GLU A 305 7.52 -10.86 2.02
CA GLU A 305 6.06 -10.93 1.94
C GLU A 305 5.39 -10.25 3.14
N ARG A 306 5.94 -10.38 4.36
CA ARG A 306 5.50 -9.64 5.56
C ARG A 306 5.61 -8.12 5.37
N LEU A 307 6.74 -7.63 4.86
CA LEU A 307 6.98 -6.20 4.63
C LEU A 307 6.18 -5.65 3.44
N ALA A 308 6.01 -6.45 2.38
CA ALA A 308 5.26 -6.07 1.19
C ALA A 308 3.73 -6.10 1.40
N THR A 309 3.19 -6.98 2.26
CA THR A 309 1.73 -7.13 2.46
C THR A 309 0.98 -5.80 2.72
N PRO A 310 1.36 -4.93 3.68
CA PRO A 310 0.65 -3.67 3.91
C PRO A 310 0.75 -2.70 2.72
N LEU A 311 1.87 -2.71 1.99
CA LEU A 311 2.08 -1.88 0.80
C LEU A 311 1.21 -2.39 -0.36
N LEU A 312 1.26 -3.69 -0.66
CA LEU A 312 0.50 -4.30 -1.74
C LEU A 312 -1.01 -4.22 -1.51
N ARG A 313 -1.50 -4.33 -0.26
CA ARG A 313 -2.92 -4.15 0.06
C ARG A 313 -3.44 -2.76 -0.31
N ARG A 314 -2.66 -1.68 -0.18
CA ARG A 314 -3.03 -0.35 -0.71
C ARG A 314 -3.33 -0.44 -2.22
N GLY A 315 -2.46 -1.11 -2.97
CA GLY A 315 -2.61 -1.31 -4.41
C GLY A 315 -3.76 -2.24 -4.82
N VAL A 316 -4.05 -3.27 -4.01
CA VAL A 316 -5.17 -4.21 -4.25
C VAL A 316 -6.52 -3.54 -3.97
N MET A 317 -6.63 -2.76 -2.88
CA MET A 317 -7.80 -1.91 -2.64
C MET A 317 -7.99 -0.89 -3.76
N GLU A 318 -6.93 -0.22 -4.20
CA GLU A 318 -7.01 0.73 -5.32
C GLU A 318 -7.39 0.06 -6.65
N ALA A 319 -6.95 -1.17 -6.90
CA ALA A 319 -7.42 -1.95 -8.05
C ALA A 319 -8.93 -2.25 -7.96
N GLY A 320 -9.43 -2.57 -6.76
CA GLY A 320 -10.86 -2.66 -6.48
C GLY A 320 -11.61 -1.35 -6.73
N ASN A 321 -11.10 -0.23 -6.19
CA ASN A 321 -11.65 1.11 -6.38
C ASN A 321 -11.77 1.45 -7.88
N VAL A 322 -10.70 1.26 -8.66
CA VAL A 322 -10.66 1.63 -10.09
C VAL A 322 -11.61 0.77 -10.92
N ILE A 323 -11.68 -0.54 -10.67
CA ILE A 323 -12.66 -1.45 -11.31
C ILE A 323 -14.09 -0.99 -11.03
N THR A 324 -14.36 -0.65 -9.76
CA THR A 324 -15.69 -0.29 -9.27
C THR A 324 -16.14 1.10 -9.73
N ASN A 325 -15.25 2.09 -9.71
CA ASN A 325 -15.45 3.43 -10.27
C ASN A 325 -15.72 3.40 -11.79
N CYS A 326 -15.12 2.45 -12.52
CA CYS A 326 -15.42 2.21 -13.93
C CYS A 326 -16.77 1.49 -14.17
N ARG A 327 -17.52 1.22 -13.09
CA ARG A 327 -18.80 0.50 -13.03
C ARG A 327 -18.71 -0.88 -13.70
N MET A 328 -17.64 -1.62 -13.43
CA MET A 328 -17.44 -2.98 -13.94
C MET A 328 -17.66 -4.04 -12.86
N THR A 329 -18.59 -4.96 -13.11
CA THR A 329 -18.69 -6.21 -12.36
C THR A 329 -17.62 -7.23 -12.79
N SER A 330 -17.40 -8.28 -11.98
CA SER A 330 -16.51 -9.41 -12.32
C SER A 330 -16.77 -9.97 -13.72
N ASP A 331 -18.05 -10.05 -14.09
CA ASP A 331 -18.53 -10.70 -15.31
C ASP A 331 -18.38 -9.78 -16.53
N GLU A 332 -18.15 -8.48 -16.33
CA GLU A 332 -17.86 -7.49 -17.38
C GLU A 332 -16.37 -7.39 -17.72
N LEU A 333 -15.52 -7.89 -16.83
CA LEU A 333 -14.09 -8.04 -17.08
C LEU A 333 -13.80 -9.35 -17.82
N ALA A 334 -13.19 -9.25 -19.00
CA ALA A 334 -12.58 -10.38 -19.70
C ALA A 334 -11.30 -10.90 -19.00
N GLY A 335 -10.81 -10.16 -18.00
CA GLY A 335 -9.75 -10.58 -17.10
C GLY A 335 -9.07 -9.42 -16.36
N LEU A 336 -8.27 -9.78 -15.37
CA LEU A 336 -7.25 -8.94 -14.75
C LEU A 336 -5.88 -9.33 -15.35
N PHE A 337 -5.08 -8.37 -15.79
CA PHE A 337 -3.81 -8.60 -16.49
C PHE A 337 -2.67 -7.87 -15.78
N LEU A 338 -1.63 -8.61 -15.36
CA LEU A 338 -0.48 -8.04 -14.66
C LEU A 338 0.65 -7.73 -15.64
N VAL A 339 1.13 -6.49 -15.59
CA VAL A 339 2.32 -6.02 -16.30
C VAL A 339 3.24 -5.29 -15.32
N GLY A 340 4.42 -4.86 -15.78
CA GLY A 340 5.43 -4.25 -14.93
C GLY A 340 6.29 -5.26 -14.18
N GLY A 341 7.57 -4.94 -13.98
CA GLY A 341 8.56 -5.88 -13.44
C GLY A 341 8.28 -6.36 -12.01
N SER A 342 7.61 -5.55 -11.19
CA SER A 342 7.32 -5.88 -9.79
C SER A 342 6.14 -6.85 -9.64
N SER A 343 5.30 -7.01 -10.68
CA SER A 343 4.26 -8.04 -10.77
C SER A 343 4.81 -9.48 -10.73
N ARG A 344 6.14 -9.66 -10.83
CA ARG A 344 6.81 -10.96 -10.59
C ARG A 344 6.77 -11.41 -9.13
N VAL A 345 6.52 -10.51 -8.16
CA VAL A 345 6.45 -10.87 -6.73
C VAL A 345 5.20 -11.74 -6.50
N PRO A 346 5.32 -13.03 -6.13
CA PRO A 346 4.18 -13.96 -6.15
C PRO A 346 2.99 -13.55 -5.26
N LEU A 347 3.25 -12.83 -4.16
CA LEU A 347 2.23 -12.28 -3.28
C LEU A 347 1.24 -11.35 -4.00
N VAL A 348 1.67 -10.59 -5.01
CA VAL A 348 0.82 -9.65 -5.79
C VAL A 348 -0.36 -10.40 -6.42
N ALA A 349 -0.07 -11.47 -7.16
CA ALA A 349 -1.09 -12.28 -7.81
C ALA A 349 -1.99 -13.02 -6.81
N ARG A 350 -1.45 -13.43 -5.64
CA ARG A 350 -2.24 -14.08 -4.59
C ARG A 350 -3.23 -13.11 -3.94
N LEU A 351 -2.78 -11.92 -3.53
CA LEU A 351 -3.64 -10.92 -2.88
C LEU A 351 -4.75 -10.43 -3.83
N LEU A 352 -4.41 -10.10 -5.08
CA LEU A 352 -5.40 -9.71 -6.09
C LEU A 352 -6.46 -10.80 -6.28
N HIS A 353 -6.06 -12.08 -6.32
CA HIS A 353 -7.01 -13.17 -6.46
C HIS A 353 -7.89 -13.36 -5.21
N SER A 354 -7.31 -13.31 -4.00
CA SER A 354 -8.06 -13.54 -2.75
C SER A 354 -8.96 -12.38 -2.34
N GLU A 355 -8.59 -11.13 -2.68
CA GLU A 355 -9.32 -9.94 -2.20
C GLU A 355 -10.30 -9.39 -3.26
N LEU A 356 -10.05 -9.61 -4.56
CA LEU A 356 -10.96 -9.22 -5.67
C LEU A 356 -11.73 -10.39 -6.31
N GLY A 357 -11.38 -11.65 -6.02
CA GLY A 357 -12.00 -12.85 -6.59
C GLY A 357 -11.67 -13.15 -8.06
N ILE A 358 -11.05 -12.20 -8.78
CA ILE A 358 -10.68 -12.34 -10.20
C ILE A 358 -9.32 -13.03 -10.29
N ALA A 359 -9.16 -14.03 -11.16
CA ALA A 359 -7.87 -14.67 -11.39
C ALA A 359 -6.95 -13.79 -12.27
N PRO A 360 -5.80 -13.31 -11.77
CA PRO A 360 -4.89 -12.48 -12.55
C PRO A 360 -4.15 -13.31 -13.61
N THR A 361 -4.00 -12.75 -14.80
CA THR A 361 -3.14 -13.28 -15.85
C THR A 361 -1.72 -12.78 -15.61
N VAL A 362 -0.88 -13.69 -15.09
CA VAL A 362 0.55 -13.48 -14.83
C VAL A 362 1.37 -13.92 -16.04
N LEU A 363 2.50 -13.27 -16.29
CA LEU A 363 3.47 -13.63 -17.34
C LEU A 363 4.86 -13.85 -16.75
N GLU A 364 5.68 -14.63 -17.45
CA GLU A 364 7.09 -14.86 -17.09
C GLU A 364 7.95 -13.59 -17.28
N GLN A 365 7.60 -12.77 -18.29
CA GLN A 365 8.28 -11.53 -18.66
C GLN A 365 7.26 -10.38 -18.74
N PRO A 366 6.68 -9.91 -17.61
CA PRO A 366 5.68 -8.84 -17.57
C PRO A 366 6.20 -7.46 -18.02
N GLU A 367 7.51 -7.33 -18.29
CA GLU A 367 8.16 -6.15 -18.86
C GLU A 367 8.11 -6.06 -20.40
N LEU A 368 7.80 -7.13 -21.13
CA LEU A 368 7.68 -7.10 -22.61
C LEU A 368 6.29 -6.69 -23.17
N PRO A 369 5.14 -7.03 -22.54
CA PRO A 369 3.80 -6.83 -23.10
C PRO A 369 3.48 -5.42 -23.57
N VAL A 370 3.92 -4.41 -22.82
CA VAL A 370 3.64 -3.00 -23.11
C VAL A 370 4.33 -2.58 -24.42
N ALA A 371 5.62 -2.90 -24.58
CA ALA A 371 6.36 -2.62 -25.81
C ALA A 371 5.86 -3.44 -27.02
N GLU A 372 5.54 -4.72 -26.84
CA GLU A 372 5.05 -5.56 -27.95
C GLU A 372 3.60 -5.23 -28.35
N GLY A 373 2.72 -4.97 -27.38
CA GLY A 373 1.32 -4.60 -27.64
C GLY A 373 1.17 -3.23 -28.30
N ALA A 374 2.08 -2.29 -28.01
CA ALA A 374 2.11 -0.97 -28.64
C ALA A 374 2.22 -1.04 -30.17
N LEU A 375 2.93 -2.05 -30.71
CA LEU A 375 3.05 -2.27 -32.16
C LEU A 375 1.72 -2.53 -32.88
N ALA A 376 0.64 -2.85 -32.17
CA ALA A 376 -0.67 -3.10 -32.76
C ALA A 376 -1.37 -1.83 -33.30
N GLU A 377 -0.88 -0.63 -32.95
CA GLU A 377 -1.46 0.63 -33.42
C GLU A 377 -0.91 1.11 -34.78
N ILE A 378 0.39 0.92 -35.06
CA ILE A 378 0.96 1.17 -36.40
C ILE A 378 0.49 0.06 -37.35
N VAL A 379 -0.20 0.46 -38.42
CA VAL A 379 -0.73 -0.46 -39.44
C VAL A 379 0.42 -1.23 -40.10
N ALA A 380 0.34 -2.55 -40.11
CA ALA A 380 1.20 -3.38 -40.96
C ALA A 380 0.64 -3.38 -42.40
N PRO A 381 1.48 -3.33 -43.44
CA PRO A 381 1.02 -3.50 -44.81
C PRO A 381 0.32 -4.86 -44.98
N PRO A 382 -0.63 -5.00 -45.92
CA PRO A 382 -1.19 -6.30 -46.24
C PRO A 382 -0.07 -7.24 -46.70
N PRO A 383 -0.07 -8.52 -46.31
CA PRO A 383 0.97 -9.46 -46.73
C PRO A 383 0.95 -9.57 -48.25
N SER A 384 2.07 -9.26 -48.90
CA SER A 384 2.23 -9.43 -50.34
C SER A 384 1.88 -10.87 -50.72
N PRO A 385 1.02 -11.10 -51.73
CA PRO A 385 0.64 -12.44 -52.13
C PRO A 385 1.90 -13.21 -52.54
N ALA A 386 2.15 -14.34 -51.88
CA ALA A 386 3.37 -15.11 -52.07
C ALA A 386 3.50 -15.53 -53.53
N THR A 387 4.54 -15.05 -54.21
CA THR A 387 4.78 -15.32 -55.63
C THR A 387 4.99 -16.82 -55.86
N THR A 388 3.94 -17.51 -56.32
CA THR A 388 3.98 -18.94 -56.60
C THR A 388 4.93 -19.21 -57.76
N ALA A 389 6.14 -19.66 -57.45
CA ALA A 389 7.07 -20.19 -58.46
C ALA A 389 6.42 -21.41 -59.14
N GLY A 390 6.37 -21.40 -60.47
CA GLY A 390 5.79 -22.50 -61.25
C GLY A 390 6.62 -23.79 -61.19
N PRO A 391 6.01 -24.96 -61.46
CA PRO A 391 6.73 -26.23 -61.45
C PRO A 391 7.73 -26.33 -62.61
N VAL A 392 8.90 -26.91 -62.34
CA VAL A 392 9.97 -27.14 -63.32
C VAL A 392 10.07 -28.64 -63.64
N GLY A 393 10.23 -28.97 -64.92
CA GLY A 393 10.38 -30.35 -65.41
C GLY A 393 11.83 -30.87 -65.40
N PRO A 394 12.04 -32.20 -65.48
CA PRO A 394 13.36 -32.82 -65.37
C PRO A 394 14.19 -32.74 -66.67
N VAL A 395 15.52 -32.74 -66.52
CA VAL A 395 16.50 -32.82 -67.62
C VAL A 395 17.50 -33.94 -67.29
N GLY A 396 17.90 -34.72 -68.30
CA GLY A 396 18.86 -35.83 -68.16
C GLY A 396 20.32 -35.40 -68.36
N SER A 397 21.25 -36.26 -67.98
CA SER A 397 22.71 -36.04 -68.05
C SER A 397 23.39 -36.94 -69.07
N ASP A 398 24.08 -36.33 -70.03
CA ASP A 398 25.16 -36.93 -70.84
C ASP A 398 26.27 -35.85 -71.00
N ASP A 399 27.53 -36.28 -71.10
CA ASP A 399 28.69 -35.37 -71.16
C ASP A 399 28.77 -34.56 -72.47
N LEU A 400 29.09 -33.26 -72.36
CA LEU A 400 30.05 -32.56 -73.23
C LEU A 400 30.36 -31.14 -72.70
N ALA A 401 31.46 -30.54 -73.18
CA ALA A 401 32.17 -29.46 -72.48
C ALA A 401 31.70 -28.02 -72.74
N ALA A 402 31.97 -27.17 -71.73
CA ALA A 402 32.13 -25.71 -71.77
C ALA A 402 30.88 -24.78 -71.76
N ALA A 403 31.14 -23.54 -71.32
CA ALA A 403 30.21 -22.43 -71.04
C ALA A 403 29.26 -22.63 -69.81
N GLY A 404 28.96 -21.54 -69.11
CA GLY A 404 28.21 -21.54 -67.84
C GLY A 404 27.06 -20.51 -67.79
N PRO A 405 25.92 -20.81 -67.14
CA PRO A 405 24.79 -19.88 -66.96
C PRO A 405 24.39 -19.71 -65.46
N ALA A 406 23.16 -19.24 -65.19
CA ALA A 406 22.62 -18.96 -63.85
C ALA A 406 21.16 -19.45 -63.65
N ALA A 407 20.71 -19.47 -62.38
CA ALA A 407 19.35 -19.71 -61.85
C ALA A 407 18.81 -21.17 -61.82
N GLY A 408 18.05 -21.52 -60.77
CA GLY A 408 17.35 -22.82 -60.57
C GLY A 408 17.16 -23.23 -59.09
N LEU A 409 16.20 -24.12 -58.79
CA LEU A 409 15.82 -24.59 -57.42
C LEU A 409 15.56 -26.11 -57.35
N ALA A 410 15.97 -26.74 -56.24
CA ALA A 410 15.48 -27.95 -55.48
C ALA A 410 14.83 -29.19 -56.21
N ALA A 411 14.83 -30.45 -55.73
CA ALA A 411 15.19 -31.05 -54.42
C ALA A 411 15.50 -32.59 -54.45
N THR A 412 16.23 -33.08 -53.43
CA THR A 412 16.19 -34.42 -52.76
C THR A 412 16.21 -35.80 -53.48
N GLY A 413 17.35 -36.51 -53.39
CA GLY A 413 17.50 -37.97 -53.06
C GLY A 413 17.14 -39.07 -54.11
N PRO A 414 17.51 -40.37 -53.93
CA PRO A 414 18.14 -41.03 -52.76
C PRO A 414 19.30 -42.05 -53.00
N MET A 415 19.98 -42.43 -51.89
CA MET A 415 20.64 -43.72 -51.50
C MET A 415 21.06 -44.83 -52.51
N ILE A 416 22.25 -45.43 -52.30
CA ILE A 416 22.60 -46.83 -52.66
C ILE A 416 23.42 -47.56 -51.56
N ALA A 417 22.97 -48.79 -51.24
CA ALA A 417 23.65 -49.97 -50.65
C ALA A 417 24.46 -49.95 -49.32
N GLY A 418 24.24 -51.00 -48.51
CA GLY A 418 25.09 -51.44 -47.38
C GLY A 418 26.00 -52.63 -47.73
N PRO A 419 26.63 -53.32 -46.75
CA PRO A 419 26.01 -54.52 -46.13
C PRO A 419 26.40 -54.77 -44.64
N ALA A 420 25.97 -55.81 -43.90
CA ALA A 420 24.69 -56.57 -43.81
C ALA A 420 24.75 -57.57 -42.62
N GLY A 421 23.60 -58.00 -42.07
CA GLY A 421 23.47 -59.10 -41.07
C GLY A 421 22.93 -58.68 -39.69
N ALA A 422 22.09 -59.44 -38.99
CA ALA A 422 21.40 -60.70 -39.33
C ALA A 422 20.06 -60.85 -38.55
N GLY A 423 19.17 -61.74 -38.99
CA GLY A 423 17.97 -62.22 -38.25
C GLY A 423 18.04 -63.75 -38.04
N PRO A 424 16.92 -64.51 -37.93
CA PRO A 424 15.50 -64.15 -37.84
C PRO A 424 14.89 -64.65 -36.50
N GLY A 425 13.57 -64.75 -36.24
CA GLY A 425 12.36 -64.52 -37.04
C GLY A 425 11.05 -64.79 -36.29
N VAL A 426 9.92 -64.69 -36.98
CA VAL A 426 8.55 -64.90 -36.48
C VAL A 426 7.75 -65.76 -37.48
N PRO A 427 6.80 -66.58 -37.02
CA PRO A 427 5.48 -66.70 -37.67
C PRO A 427 4.35 -66.45 -36.64
N GLY A 428 3.18 -65.88 -36.96
CA GLY A 428 2.49 -65.78 -38.26
C GLY A 428 1.48 -66.93 -38.42
N ALA A 429 0.27 -66.78 -38.97
CA ALA A 429 -0.51 -65.61 -39.42
C ALA A 429 -1.99 -66.08 -39.57
N GLY A 430 -2.93 -65.25 -40.03
CA GLY A 430 -4.21 -65.74 -40.59
C GLY A 430 -5.49 -65.03 -40.11
N ALA A 431 -6.14 -64.35 -41.05
CA ALA A 431 -7.31 -63.48 -40.90
C ALA A 431 -8.68 -64.20 -40.81
N THR A 432 -9.73 -63.36 -40.68
CA THR A 432 -11.16 -63.55 -41.08
C THR A 432 -12.22 -63.96 -40.05
N ALA A 433 -13.43 -63.41 -40.31
CA ALA A 433 -14.78 -63.91 -40.03
C ALA A 433 -15.37 -63.94 -38.60
N SER A 434 -16.34 -63.06 -38.40
CA SER A 434 -17.70 -63.30 -37.84
C SER A 434 -17.97 -64.56 -37.00
N GLY A 435 -18.39 -64.36 -35.74
CA GLY A 435 -19.06 -65.40 -34.95
C GLY A 435 -19.41 -65.00 -33.53
N ALA A 436 -20.66 -65.22 -33.13
CA ALA A 436 -21.12 -65.30 -31.74
C ALA A 436 -21.85 -66.65 -31.57
N PRO A 437 -22.29 -67.08 -30.37
CA PRO A 437 -22.03 -66.58 -29.01
C PRO A 437 -21.52 -67.71 -28.06
N SER A 438 -21.62 -67.49 -26.74
CA SER A 438 -21.97 -68.49 -25.68
C SER A 438 -20.95 -68.74 -24.56
N ALA A 439 -21.40 -68.45 -23.33
CA ALA A 439 -21.26 -69.18 -22.07
C ALA A 439 -20.08 -70.12 -21.78
N GLY A 440 -19.51 -70.00 -20.57
CA GLY A 440 -19.02 -71.17 -19.84
C GLY A 440 -18.07 -70.91 -18.65
N PHE A 441 -18.42 -71.51 -17.51
CA PHE A 441 -17.50 -72.03 -16.48
C PHE A 441 -16.50 -71.10 -15.76
N GLY A 442 -16.80 -70.79 -14.49
CA GLY A 442 -15.82 -70.93 -13.40
C GLY A 442 -15.77 -72.40 -12.93
N PRO A 443 -15.58 -72.72 -11.63
CA PRO A 443 -15.41 -71.84 -10.46
C PRO A 443 -14.25 -72.26 -9.51
N GLY A 444 -14.12 -71.56 -8.37
CA GLY A 444 -13.41 -72.08 -7.18
C GLY A 444 -12.59 -71.02 -6.43
N GLY A 445 -12.74 -70.81 -5.12
CA GLY A 445 -13.79 -71.30 -4.22
C GLY A 445 -13.39 -71.28 -2.73
N ALA A 446 -14.37 -71.07 -1.84
CA ALA A 446 -14.32 -71.24 -0.37
C ALA A 446 -13.39 -70.28 0.43
N ALA A 447 -13.70 -69.91 1.69
CA ALA A 447 -14.98 -69.91 2.44
C ALA A 447 -14.87 -69.08 3.74
N SER A 448 -16.02 -68.64 4.29
CA SER A 448 -16.30 -68.22 5.69
C SER A 448 -15.48 -67.05 6.29
N GLY A 449 -16.03 -66.12 7.09
CA GLY A 449 -17.39 -65.88 7.60
C GLY A 449 -17.31 -64.89 8.80
N GLY A 450 -18.36 -64.26 9.32
CA GLY A 450 -19.80 -64.19 8.97
C GLY A 450 -20.58 -63.36 10.01
N ALA A 451 -21.84 -63.00 9.71
CA ALA A 451 -22.74 -62.10 10.49
C ALA A 451 -22.26 -60.63 10.64
N GLY A 452 -23.09 -59.60 10.83
CA GLY A 452 -24.57 -59.45 10.88
C GLY A 452 -24.90 -58.09 11.54
N ALA A 453 -26.00 -57.37 11.29
CA ALA A 453 -27.18 -57.59 10.43
C ALA A 453 -27.79 -56.23 9.97
N GLY A 454 -28.78 -56.25 9.06
CA GLY A 454 -29.68 -55.10 8.76
C GLY A 454 -30.87 -55.03 9.73
N PRO A 455 -32.05 -54.44 9.39
CA PRO A 455 -32.53 -53.86 8.10
C PRO A 455 -32.68 -52.31 8.17
N GLY A 456 -33.25 -51.53 7.23
CA GLY A 456 -33.89 -51.68 5.91
C GLY A 456 -34.83 -50.46 5.67
N GLY A 457 -35.36 -50.12 4.49
CA GLY A 457 -35.26 -50.66 3.12
C GLY A 457 -36.25 -49.93 2.18
N VAL A 458 -36.46 -50.44 0.95
CA VAL A 458 -37.54 -50.07 -0.03
C VAL A 458 -37.49 -48.60 -0.56
N ALA A 459 -37.02 -48.26 -1.77
CA ALA A 459 -37.31 -48.67 -3.16
C ALA A 459 -38.49 -47.92 -3.84
N GLY A 460 -38.27 -47.45 -5.09
CA GLY A 460 -39.25 -46.73 -5.93
C GLY A 460 -38.66 -46.33 -7.29
N ASP A 461 -39.34 -46.74 -8.36
CA ASP A 461 -38.84 -46.87 -9.75
C ASP A 461 -38.40 -45.60 -10.52
N ALA A 462 -37.64 -45.82 -11.60
CA ALA A 462 -37.48 -44.90 -12.75
C ALA A 462 -38.05 -45.57 -14.03
N PRO A 463 -38.26 -44.83 -15.14
CA PRO A 463 -37.57 -45.26 -16.37
C PRO A 463 -37.19 -44.17 -17.42
N ALA A 464 -36.26 -44.58 -18.30
CA ALA A 464 -35.97 -44.09 -19.67
C ALA A 464 -35.27 -42.72 -19.88
N GLY A 465 -34.29 -42.68 -20.81
CA GLY A 465 -33.54 -41.44 -21.13
C GLY A 465 -32.52 -41.48 -22.31
N VAL A 466 -31.85 -42.61 -22.57
CA VAL A 466 -30.89 -42.87 -23.69
C VAL A 466 -29.49 -42.18 -23.58
N PRO A 467 -28.34 -42.78 -24.03
CA PRO A 467 -26.99 -42.34 -23.60
C PRO A 467 -25.88 -42.17 -24.67
N SER A 468 -24.70 -41.71 -24.21
CA SER A 468 -23.31 -41.86 -24.76
C SER A 468 -22.91 -41.03 -26.00
N PRO A 469 -21.59 -40.79 -26.25
CA PRO A 469 -20.36 -40.93 -25.41
C PRO A 469 -19.73 -39.54 -25.06
N GLY A 470 -18.57 -39.36 -24.42
CA GLY A 470 -17.62 -40.25 -23.73
C GLY A 470 -16.13 -39.93 -24.04
N GLY A 471 -15.27 -39.74 -23.01
CA GLY A 471 -13.83 -39.46 -23.13
C GLY A 471 -13.05 -39.70 -21.81
N PRO A 472 -11.69 -39.85 -21.80
CA PRO A 472 -10.99 -40.62 -20.75
C PRO A 472 -10.03 -39.76 -19.86
N PRO A 473 -9.06 -40.28 -19.08
CA PRO A 473 -9.18 -40.23 -17.62
C PRO A 473 -8.06 -39.46 -16.88
N VAL A 474 -8.33 -39.06 -15.63
CA VAL A 474 -7.32 -38.47 -14.72
C VAL A 474 -6.91 -39.51 -13.66
N ILE A 475 -5.61 -39.72 -13.48
CA ILE A 475 -5.03 -40.63 -12.49
C ILE A 475 -5.05 -39.97 -11.11
N SER A 476 -5.43 -40.72 -10.07
CA SER A 476 -5.54 -40.22 -8.69
C SER A 476 -4.80 -41.12 -7.69
N ALA A 477 -3.94 -40.52 -6.85
CA ALA A 477 -3.34 -41.11 -5.64
C ALA A 477 -2.57 -40.01 -4.86
N PRO A 478 -2.26 -40.20 -3.55
CA PRO A 478 -3.18 -40.52 -2.45
C PRO A 478 -3.07 -39.46 -1.31
N PRO A 479 -3.96 -39.44 -0.31
CA PRO A 479 -3.90 -38.47 0.80
C PRO A 479 -2.83 -38.83 1.84
N TYR A 480 -2.37 -37.83 2.59
CA TYR A 480 -1.56 -38.02 3.80
C TYR A 480 -2.22 -37.35 5.01
N GLN A 481 -2.19 -38.03 6.16
CA GLN A 481 -2.80 -37.56 7.42
C GLN A 481 -1.78 -36.89 8.35
N SER A 482 -2.31 -36.19 9.35
CA SER A 482 -1.64 -35.25 10.23
C SER A 482 -0.85 -35.84 11.39
N GLY A 483 0.29 -35.20 11.71
CA GLY A 483 0.63 -34.83 13.09
C GLY A 483 1.75 -35.61 13.79
N THR A 484 2.70 -34.87 14.37
CA THR A 484 3.14 -35.06 15.78
C THR A 484 4.02 -33.90 16.25
N THR A 485 3.89 -33.56 17.54
CA THR A 485 4.80 -32.67 18.28
C THR A 485 6.12 -33.38 18.62
N TYR A 486 7.23 -32.65 18.73
CA TYR A 486 8.41 -33.12 19.49
C TYR A 486 9.07 -32.02 20.33
N GLN A 487 9.67 -32.45 21.46
CA GLN A 487 10.35 -31.59 22.42
C GLN A 487 11.85 -31.39 22.12
N ALA A 488 12.47 -30.45 22.84
CA ALA A 488 13.90 -30.15 22.79
C ALA A 488 14.81 -31.35 23.14
N GLY A 489 16.02 -31.35 22.57
CA GLY A 489 17.11 -32.25 22.93
C GLY A 489 18.48 -31.60 22.69
N THR A 490 19.36 -31.63 23.68
CA THR A 490 20.71 -31.05 23.66
C THR A 490 21.79 -32.12 23.46
N TYR A 491 22.80 -31.90 22.60
CA TYR A 491 24.20 -32.37 22.68
C TYR A 491 24.95 -31.71 21.47
N VAL A 492 25.95 -30.84 21.60
CA VAL A 492 27.34 -30.98 22.10
C VAL A 492 28.29 -31.74 21.14
N SER A 493 29.27 -30.97 20.63
CA SER A 493 30.50 -31.26 19.88
C SER A 493 30.95 -32.70 19.53
N GLY A 494 31.37 -32.87 18.27
CA GLY A 494 32.34 -33.88 17.77
C GLY A 494 33.06 -33.33 16.52
N ALA A 495 34.29 -33.78 16.21
CA ALA A 495 35.15 -33.11 15.22
C ALA A 495 35.97 -34.05 14.29
N ALA A 496 36.48 -33.44 13.21
CA ALA A 496 37.49 -33.90 12.23
C ALA A 496 37.08 -34.93 11.16
N GLY A 497 37.51 -34.69 9.90
CA GLY A 497 37.43 -35.66 8.79
C GLY A 497 37.37 -35.07 7.37
N SER A 498 38.49 -34.53 6.84
CA SER A 498 38.60 -34.13 5.41
C SER A 498 39.20 -35.24 4.54
N PRO A 499 38.83 -35.33 3.25
CA PRO A 499 39.83 -35.69 2.24
C PRO A 499 39.70 -35.02 0.84
N ALA A 500 40.86 -34.59 0.33
CA ALA A 500 41.33 -34.64 -1.07
C ALA A 500 40.58 -33.97 -2.26
N ALA A 501 41.39 -33.31 -3.11
CA ALA A 501 41.13 -33.01 -4.52
C ALA A 501 42.33 -33.51 -5.37
N PRO A 502 42.14 -33.82 -6.67
CA PRO A 502 42.98 -33.22 -7.75
C PRO A 502 42.23 -33.13 -9.11
N PRO A 503 42.85 -32.81 -10.28
CA PRO A 503 44.17 -32.22 -10.59
C PRO A 503 44.09 -30.90 -11.42
N VAL A 504 45.24 -30.37 -11.89
CA VAL A 504 45.38 -29.10 -12.63
C VAL A 504 46.45 -29.22 -13.74
N SER A 505 46.44 -28.32 -14.74
CA SER A 505 47.53 -27.90 -15.68
C SER A 505 47.37 -28.33 -17.16
N PRO A 506 48.06 -27.69 -18.14
CA PRO A 506 48.97 -26.53 -18.06
C PRO A 506 48.61 -25.35 -19.00
N GLY A 507 49.40 -24.27 -18.95
CA GLY A 507 49.42 -23.19 -19.96
C GLY A 507 50.84 -22.91 -20.50
N PRO A 508 51.00 -22.07 -21.55
CA PRO A 508 52.29 -21.66 -22.12
C PRO A 508 52.83 -20.33 -21.54
N ALA A 509 54.05 -19.93 -21.93
CA ALA A 509 54.87 -18.95 -21.19
C ALA A 509 55.55 -17.83 -22.03
N TYR A 510 56.04 -16.82 -21.30
CA TYR A 510 56.98 -15.71 -21.58
C TYR A 510 57.68 -15.54 -22.96
N GLY A 511 57.88 -14.26 -23.31
CA GLY A 511 58.95 -13.76 -24.22
C GLY A 511 59.44 -12.36 -23.81
N THR A 512 60.71 -12.01 -24.07
CA THR A 512 61.39 -10.80 -23.52
C THR A 512 62.48 -10.18 -24.42
N GLY A 513 62.56 -8.84 -24.49
CA GLY A 513 63.63 -8.02 -25.13
C GLY A 513 63.05 -6.68 -25.66
N ALA A 514 63.59 -5.45 -25.48
CA ALA A 514 64.95 -4.85 -25.53
C ALA A 514 65.44 -4.50 -26.96
N ALA A 515 66.02 -3.32 -27.30
CA ALA A 515 66.18 -2.01 -26.63
C ALA A 515 66.73 -0.89 -27.62
N SER A 516 66.83 0.38 -27.16
CA SER A 516 67.85 1.41 -27.54
C SER A 516 67.71 2.44 -28.72
N ALA A 517 67.37 3.71 -28.35
CA ALA A 517 68.16 4.96 -28.56
C ALA A 517 68.12 5.76 -29.93
N PRO A 518 68.81 6.93 -30.12
CA PRO A 518 68.15 8.27 -30.33
C PRO A 518 68.72 9.14 -31.50
N PRO A 519 68.40 10.47 -31.68
CA PRO A 519 69.24 11.57 -31.09
C PRO A 519 68.69 13.05 -30.93
N TYR A 520 69.15 13.76 -29.87
CA TYR A 520 69.61 15.18 -29.76
C TYR A 520 68.77 16.50 -29.94
N ARG A 521 68.94 17.42 -28.95
CA ARG A 521 68.77 18.93 -28.89
C ARG A 521 67.36 19.54 -29.12
N SER A 522 66.94 20.68 -28.53
CA SER A 522 67.43 21.66 -27.49
C SER A 522 66.26 22.61 -27.09
N GLY A 523 66.25 23.52 -26.09
CA GLY A 523 67.25 24.10 -25.15
C GLY A 523 66.57 25.04 -24.11
N VAL A 524 67.26 26.06 -23.56
CA VAL A 524 66.71 27.08 -22.59
C VAL A 524 67.35 28.47 -22.82
N PRO A 525 66.77 29.64 -22.46
CA PRO A 525 66.71 30.23 -21.08
C PRO A 525 65.29 30.75 -20.67
N SER A 526 64.88 31.05 -19.42
CA SER A 526 65.43 31.75 -18.21
C SER A 526 65.26 33.29 -18.21
N ALA A 527 64.75 33.89 -17.08
CA ALA A 527 64.87 35.30 -16.59
C ALA A 527 63.56 35.81 -15.87
N PRO A 528 63.62 36.80 -14.93
CA PRO A 528 62.85 36.68 -13.66
C PRO A 528 62.00 37.94 -13.22
N PRO A 529 62.10 38.57 -12.01
CA PRO A 529 60.92 38.85 -11.16
C PRO A 529 60.71 40.33 -10.73
N TYR A 530 59.69 40.65 -9.92
CA TYR A 530 59.70 41.80 -8.99
C TYR A 530 58.81 41.60 -7.73
N GLN A 531 58.90 42.51 -6.74
CA GLN A 531 58.47 42.33 -5.34
C GLN A 531 57.39 43.32 -4.82
N SER A 532 56.95 43.07 -3.57
CA SER A 532 56.41 44.00 -2.52
C SER A 532 54.89 44.00 -2.28
N GLY A 533 54.40 44.08 -1.03
CA GLY A 533 55.08 43.90 0.26
C GLY A 533 54.34 44.48 1.49
N VAL A 534 54.49 43.83 2.68
CA VAL A 534 54.10 44.25 4.06
C VAL A 534 52.59 44.59 4.31
N ALA A 535 51.94 44.34 5.45
CA ALA A 535 52.22 43.66 6.74
C ALA A 535 50.86 43.13 7.31
N SER A 536 50.67 42.55 8.52
CA SER A 536 51.50 42.28 9.70
C SER A 536 51.01 41.00 10.46
N GLY A 537 51.05 40.98 11.80
CA GLY A 537 50.49 39.97 12.74
C GLY A 537 50.78 40.41 14.19
N PRO A 538 50.93 39.52 15.20
CA PRO A 538 50.55 38.09 15.34
C PRO A 538 49.56 37.95 16.54
N PRO A 539 49.76 37.27 17.71
CA PRO A 539 50.40 35.98 18.11
C PRO A 539 49.59 35.10 19.12
N TYR A 540 50.18 33.96 19.55
CA TYR A 540 49.84 33.03 20.68
C TYR A 540 48.57 32.14 20.55
N GLN A 541 48.57 30.79 20.71
CA GLN A 541 49.34 29.79 21.54
C GLN A 541 49.01 29.85 23.05
N SER A 542 49.01 28.77 23.86
CA SER A 542 49.65 27.43 23.83
C SER A 542 48.80 26.42 24.67
N GLY A 543 49.11 25.12 24.87
CA GLY A 543 50.27 24.27 24.52
C GLY A 543 50.08 22.81 25.01
N GLY A 544 51.12 21.97 24.89
CA GLY A 544 51.16 20.58 25.41
C GLY A 544 51.53 20.48 26.90
N PRO A 545 51.99 19.32 27.44
CA PRO A 545 53.02 18.44 26.82
C PRO A 545 52.71 16.92 26.88
N ALA A 546 53.72 16.08 26.60
CA ALA A 546 53.63 14.62 26.55
C ALA A 546 54.88 13.91 27.15
N GLY A 547 54.79 12.59 27.36
CA GLY A 547 55.88 11.68 27.75
C GLY A 547 55.41 10.55 28.69
N ALA A 548 56.00 9.36 28.73
CA ALA A 548 56.97 8.70 27.85
C ALA A 548 56.82 7.16 27.99
N ALA A 549 57.42 6.35 27.11
CA ALA A 549 57.13 4.91 26.99
C ALA A 549 58.08 3.97 27.75
N THR A 550 57.64 2.74 28.07
CA THR A 550 58.47 1.52 28.04
C THR A 550 57.68 0.18 28.09
N ASP A 551 58.15 -0.77 27.28
CA ASP A 551 58.22 -2.24 27.42
C ASP A 551 57.07 -3.18 27.92
N ARG A 552 56.80 -4.17 27.05
CA ARG A 552 56.69 -5.64 27.28
C ARG A 552 55.63 -6.28 28.22
N ALA A 553 54.66 -6.92 27.53
CA ALA A 553 54.34 -8.36 27.58
C ALA A 553 53.73 -9.03 28.84
N GLY A 554 52.59 -9.72 28.65
CA GLY A 554 52.43 -11.11 29.13
C GLY A 554 51.12 -11.52 29.84
N TRP A 555 50.31 -12.31 29.14
CA TRP A 555 49.46 -13.41 29.65
C TRP A 555 48.17 -13.16 30.50
N HIS A 556 47.22 -14.08 30.29
CA HIS A 556 45.97 -14.35 31.02
C HIS A 556 46.23 -15.16 32.33
N PRO A 557 45.27 -15.43 33.27
CA PRO A 557 43.81 -15.55 33.08
C PRO A 557 42.88 -15.05 34.24
N ALA A 558 41.58 -15.38 34.13
CA ALA A 558 40.51 -15.25 35.13
C ALA A 558 40.36 -16.57 35.96
N PRO A 559 39.25 -16.92 36.68
CA PRO A 559 37.98 -16.22 37.06
C PRO A 559 37.50 -16.45 38.54
N VAL A 560 36.19 -16.23 38.84
CA VAL A 560 35.29 -16.95 39.82
C VAL A 560 34.60 -16.14 40.98
N ALA A 561 33.27 -15.93 40.81
CA ALA A 561 32.11 -16.07 41.74
C ALA A 561 31.85 -15.28 43.08
N TYR A 562 30.56 -15.27 43.43
CA TYR A 562 29.81 -14.72 44.60
C TYR A 562 29.73 -15.77 45.79
N PRO A 563 28.85 -15.73 46.86
CA PRO A 563 27.71 -14.83 47.23
C PRO A 563 27.41 -14.56 48.77
N VAL A 564 26.23 -13.95 49.04
CA VAL A 564 25.38 -13.91 50.29
C VAL A 564 25.73 -13.00 51.50
N SER A 565 24.66 -12.58 52.21
CA SER A 565 24.55 -11.81 53.50
C SER A 565 24.20 -12.76 54.68
N PRO A 566 23.68 -12.38 55.90
CA PRO A 566 23.28 -11.07 56.48
C PRO A 566 23.56 -10.81 58.01
N ALA A 567 23.02 -9.68 58.50
CA ALA A 567 22.53 -9.38 59.88
C ALA A 567 23.48 -8.94 61.04
N GLY A 568 22.96 -8.03 61.89
CA GLY A 568 23.58 -7.62 63.17
C GLY A 568 22.99 -6.33 63.80
N ARG A 569 22.63 -6.34 65.10
CA ARG A 569 22.16 -5.20 65.93
C ARG A 569 22.63 -5.42 67.39
N PRO A 570 22.98 -4.38 68.18
CA PRO A 570 22.17 -4.08 69.38
C PRO A 570 22.23 -2.61 69.90
N ALA A 571 21.55 -2.35 71.04
CA ALA A 571 21.67 -1.18 71.95
C ALA A 571 22.06 -1.70 73.38
N PRO A 572 21.99 -1.03 74.57
CA PRO A 572 21.23 0.18 74.99
C PRO A 572 21.94 1.14 76.04
N GLN A 573 21.21 2.11 76.64
CA GLN A 573 21.12 2.43 78.12
C GLN A 573 20.84 3.93 78.51
N GLN A 574 19.82 4.15 79.37
CA GLN A 574 19.74 5.06 80.58
C GLN A 574 19.91 6.61 80.44
N ALA A 575 19.39 7.52 81.31
CA ALA A 575 18.44 7.49 82.46
C ALA A 575 17.78 8.90 82.73
N VAL A 576 17.01 9.07 83.82
CA VAL A 576 16.12 10.23 84.17
C VAL A 576 16.61 11.02 85.41
N PRO A 577 16.11 12.26 85.67
CA PRO A 577 15.51 12.56 87.00
C PRO A 577 14.26 13.51 86.97
N VAL A 578 13.78 13.94 88.15
CA VAL A 578 12.34 14.22 88.46
C VAL A 578 12.08 15.61 89.10
N SER A 579 10.91 16.25 88.86
CA SER A 579 9.99 16.82 89.90
C SER A 579 8.99 17.90 89.41
N GLY A 580 7.90 18.12 90.19
CA GLY A 580 7.06 19.33 90.18
C GLY A 580 5.68 19.22 89.49
N GLY A 581 4.61 19.77 90.09
CA GLY A 581 3.28 19.84 89.45
C GLY A 581 2.19 20.58 90.25
N GLN A 582 1.19 21.10 89.51
CA GLN A 582 -0.02 21.83 89.97
C GLN A 582 0.25 23.19 90.67
N PRO A 583 -0.70 24.16 90.70
CA PRO A 583 -2.14 24.05 90.39
C PRO A 583 -2.69 25.10 89.38
N GLY A 584 -4.01 25.10 89.16
CA GLY A 584 -4.77 26.32 88.83
C GLY A 584 -5.35 26.42 87.42
N SER A 585 -6.69 26.38 87.32
CA SER A 585 -7.45 26.61 86.08
C SER A 585 -7.81 28.08 85.85
N ARG A 586 -7.82 28.56 84.59
CA ARG A 586 -8.98 29.20 83.92
C ARG A 586 -8.65 29.70 82.49
N TYR A 587 -9.41 29.16 81.51
CA TYR A 587 -9.82 29.70 80.19
C TYR A 587 -8.91 30.60 79.33
N ALA A 588 -8.57 30.08 78.14
CA ALA A 588 -8.81 30.74 76.85
C ALA A 588 -9.04 29.68 75.73
N ALA A 589 -9.67 30.08 74.62
CA ALA A 589 -10.23 29.19 73.57
C ALA A 589 -9.24 28.27 72.83
N PRO A 590 -9.73 27.11 72.35
CA PRO A 590 -9.80 26.89 70.89
C PRO A 590 -11.22 26.53 70.38
N PRO A 591 -11.52 26.67 69.07
CA PRO A 591 -12.87 26.48 68.53
C PRO A 591 -13.28 25.00 68.39
N PRO A 592 -14.56 24.64 68.67
CA PRO A 592 -15.10 23.30 68.47
C PRO A 592 -15.62 23.05 67.04
N ARG A 593 -15.90 21.77 66.74
CA ARG A 593 -16.36 21.25 65.44
C ARG A 593 -17.85 21.51 65.19
N PRO A 594 -18.31 21.58 63.92
CA PRO A 594 -19.71 21.35 63.60
C PRO A 594 -20.05 19.85 63.65
N ALA A 595 -21.08 19.49 64.41
CA ALA A 595 -21.75 18.19 64.40
C ALA A 595 -23.21 18.37 64.85
N GLU A 596 -24.06 17.40 64.53
CA GLU A 596 -25.54 17.48 64.52
C GLU A 596 -26.23 17.95 65.83
N PRO A 597 -27.38 18.65 65.73
CA PRO A 597 -28.33 18.82 66.83
C PRO A 597 -29.48 17.80 66.76
N ASP A 598 -29.79 17.11 67.87
CA ASP A 598 -30.92 16.18 67.98
C ASP A 598 -31.86 16.60 69.15
N ARG A 599 -33.16 16.77 68.83
CA ARG A 599 -34.38 16.88 69.68
C ARG A 599 -34.44 17.78 70.94
N GLU A 600 -35.37 18.75 70.88
CA GLU A 600 -36.50 19.05 71.83
C GLU A 600 -36.31 19.14 73.37
N PRO A 601 -37.29 19.64 74.18
CA PRO A 601 -38.54 20.35 73.86
C PRO A 601 -38.74 21.71 74.60
N VAL A 602 -39.62 22.58 74.09
CA VAL A 602 -40.43 23.53 74.89
C VAL A 602 -41.83 23.62 74.29
N GLY A 603 -42.89 23.62 75.12
CA GLY A 603 -44.26 23.35 74.66
C GLY A 603 -45.25 24.53 74.70
N ILE A 604 -46.22 24.44 73.77
CA ILE A 604 -47.61 24.94 73.80
C ILE A 604 -47.85 26.47 73.93
N HIS A 605 -48.34 27.10 72.85
CA HIS A 605 -49.75 27.58 72.71
C HIS A 605 -49.98 28.34 71.38
N GLY A 606 -51.21 28.27 70.84
CA GLY A 606 -51.70 29.14 69.74
C GLY A 606 -51.66 28.51 68.34
N GLY A 607 -52.82 28.12 67.80
CA GLY A 607 -52.93 27.44 66.50
C GLY A 607 -52.80 28.35 65.26
N GLY A 608 -52.38 27.76 64.13
CA GLY A 608 -52.22 28.50 62.86
C GLY A 608 -51.80 27.67 61.63
N HIS A 609 -52.00 26.34 61.63
CA HIS A 609 -51.67 25.51 60.46
C HIS A 609 -52.63 25.79 59.29
N HIS A 610 -52.09 26.21 58.12
CA HIS A 610 -52.38 25.55 56.82
C HIS A 610 -51.64 26.10 55.58
N ARG A 611 -50.86 27.20 55.66
CA ARG A 611 -50.38 27.92 54.43
C ARG A 611 -48.88 27.98 54.12
N ARG A 612 -47.98 27.36 54.90
CA ARG A 612 -46.51 27.47 54.66
C ARG A 612 -45.74 26.16 54.38
N SER A 613 -46.27 25.00 54.73
CA SER A 613 -45.64 23.70 54.42
C SER A 613 -45.67 23.36 52.92
N TRP A 614 -46.72 23.75 52.21
CA TRP A 614 -46.90 23.49 50.78
C TRP A 614 -45.82 24.10 49.88
N TRP A 615 -45.24 25.24 50.24
CA TRP A 615 -44.25 25.92 49.39
C TRP A 615 -42.86 25.27 49.43
N VAL A 616 -42.42 24.79 50.61
CA VAL A 616 -41.13 24.10 50.74
C VAL A 616 -41.23 22.65 50.27
N GLY A 617 -42.31 21.94 50.64
CA GLY A 617 -42.58 20.60 50.13
C GLY A 617 -42.81 20.59 48.62
N GLY A 618 -43.55 21.58 48.10
CA GLY A 618 -43.76 21.75 46.67
C GLY A 618 -42.47 22.10 45.92
N GLY A 619 -41.62 22.99 46.45
CA GLY A 619 -40.33 23.31 45.84
C GLY A 619 -39.40 22.10 45.77
N ALA A 620 -39.28 21.32 46.85
CA ALA A 620 -38.50 20.09 46.87
C ALA A 620 -39.08 19.02 45.92
N ALA A 621 -40.40 18.83 45.91
CA ALA A 621 -41.06 17.88 45.02
C ALA A 621 -40.92 18.28 43.54
N VAL A 622 -41.02 19.57 43.19
CA VAL A 622 -40.81 20.07 41.82
C VAL A 622 -39.35 19.94 41.40
N ALA A 623 -38.39 20.18 42.28
CA ALA A 623 -36.96 19.96 41.98
C ALA A 623 -36.65 18.48 41.76
N LEU A 624 -37.20 17.58 42.60
CA LEU A 624 -36.98 16.14 42.47
C LEU A 624 -37.72 15.58 41.25
N LEU A 625 -38.94 16.07 40.95
CA LEU A 625 -39.65 15.76 39.71
C LEU A 625 -38.90 16.28 38.49
N ALA A 626 -38.29 17.47 38.55
CA ALA A 626 -37.47 18.02 37.46
C ALA A 626 -36.19 17.20 37.24
N VAL A 627 -35.54 16.70 38.29
CA VAL A 627 -34.40 15.79 38.18
C VAL A 627 -34.83 14.42 37.64
N VAL A 628 -35.99 13.90 38.05
CA VAL A 628 -36.55 12.63 37.52
C VAL A 628 -37.01 12.78 36.07
N VAL A 629 -37.58 13.93 35.68
CA VAL A 629 -37.98 14.23 34.29
C VAL A 629 -36.77 14.53 33.42
N ALA A 630 -35.75 15.23 33.92
CA ALA A 630 -34.49 15.42 33.20
C ALA A 630 -33.72 14.09 33.04
N GLY A 631 -33.69 13.26 34.08
CA GLY A 631 -33.16 11.89 34.00
C GLY A 631 -33.94 11.02 33.02
N TYR A 632 -35.27 11.06 33.07
CA TYR A 632 -36.14 10.37 32.11
C TYR A 632 -35.86 10.85 30.68
N LEU A 633 -35.86 12.15 30.41
CA LEU A 633 -35.52 12.71 29.09
C LEU A 633 -34.07 12.45 28.65
N TYR A 634 -33.13 12.22 29.58
CA TYR A 634 -31.74 11.85 29.28
C TYR A 634 -31.56 10.34 28.97
N PHE A 635 -32.47 9.51 29.48
CA PHE A 635 -32.52 8.05 29.26
C PHE A 635 -33.56 7.60 28.22
N THR A 636 -34.55 8.43 27.86
CA THR A 636 -35.64 8.12 26.92
C THR A 636 -35.90 9.20 25.87
N GLY A 637 -35.16 10.31 25.89
CA GLY A 637 -35.17 11.29 24.80
C GLY A 637 -34.21 10.86 23.70
N ASN A 638 -34.64 10.95 22.43
CA ASN A 638 -33.76 10.76 21.29
C ASN A 638 -32.64 11.82 21.33
N ARG A 639 -31.42 11.42 21.73
CA ARG A 639 -30.22 12.27 21.72
C ARG A 639 -29.87 12.79 20.32
N TYR A 640 -30.28 12.04 19.30
CA TYR A 640 -30.17 12.37 17.88
C TYR A 640 -31.59 12.26 17.31
N ALA A 641 -32.16 13.40 16.92
CA ALA A 641 -33.48 13.47 16.32
C ALA A 641 -33.43 13.04 14.84
N ASP A 642 -34.55 12.55 14.33
CA ASP A 642 -34.70 12.17 12.94
C ASP A 642 -34.72 13.46 12.08
N ILE A 643 -33.82 13.58 11.10
CA ILE A 643 -33.63 14.82 10.33
C ILE A 643 -34.76 15.05 9.31
N ASP A 644 -35.32 16.25 9.30
CA ASP A 644 -36.32 16.68 8.31
C ASP A 644 -35.64 17.05 6.98
N PHE A 645 -35.25 16.01 6.23
CA PHE A 645 -34.54 16.07 4.96
C PHE A 645 -35.30 16.84 3.87
N LYS A 646 -34.58 17.67 3.11
CA LYS A 646 -35.08 18.55 2.04
C LYS A 646 -34.22 18.41 0.78
N ASN A 647 -34.83 18.65 -0.39
CA ASN A 647 -34.11 18.76 -1.66
C ASN A 647 -32.95 19.76 -1.56
N PHE A 648 -31.81 19.43 -2.18
CA PHE A 648 -30.60 20.27 -2.14
C PHE A 648 -30.88 21.72 -2.59
N ALA A 649 -30.64 22.67 -1.69
CA ALA A 649 -30.54 24.09 -2.00
C ALA A 649 -29.07 24.52 -2.02
N VAL A 650 -28.64 25.26 -3.05
CA VAL A 650 -27.30 25.88 -3.05
C VAL A 650 -27.32 27.09 -2.11
N VAL A 651 -26.42 27.09 -1.12
CA VAL A 651 -26.22 28.21 -0.18
C VAL A 651 -25.30 29.26 -0.82
N GLY A 652 -24.25 28.80 -1.51
CA GLY A 652 -23.31 29.64 -2.25
C GLY A 652 -22.13 28.84 -2.80
N THR A 653 -21.18 29.55 -3.41
CA THR A 653 -19.94 29.02 -3.98
C THR A 653 -18.73 29.77 -3.43
N ILE A 654 -17.57 29.10 -3.43
CA ILE A 654 -16.29 29.65 -3.00
C ILE A 654 -15.29 29.40 -4.14
N GLU A 655 -14.83 30.47 -4.78
CA GLU A 655 -13.93 30.41 -5.93
C GLU A 655 -12.51 29.96 -5.55
N ALA A 656 -11.87 29.17 -6.42
CA ALA A 656 -10.45 28.80 -6.31
C ALA A 656 -9.48 29.74 -7.07
N GLY A 657 -10.00 30.77 -7.74
CA GLY A 657 -9.22 31.70 -8.57
C GLY A 657 -9.22 31.30 -10.06
N GLU A 658 -8.32 31.89 -10.84
CA GLU A 658 -8.33 31.76 -12.32
C GLU A 658 -7.88 30.39 -12.85
N ASN A 659 -7.19 29.59 -12.01
CA ASN A 659 -6.67 28.27 -12.38
C ASN A 659 -7.53 27.13 -11.83
N ARG A 660 -7.68 26.05 -12.62
CA ARG A 660 -8.35 24.83 -12.15
C ARG A 660 -7.50 24.13 -11.08
N PRO A 661 -7.97 23.97 -9.83
CA PRO A 661 -7.22 23.30 -8.79
C PRO A 661 -7.03 21.82 -9.13
N SER A 662 -5.81 21.30 -8.92
CA SER A 662 -5.45 19.90 -9.21
C SER A 662 -5.77 18.93 -8.07
N SER A 663 -5.92 19.44 -6.85
CA SER A 663 -6.30 18.71 -5.64
C SER A 663 -7.26 19.57 -4.82
N LEU A 664 -8.36 18.97 -4.35
CA LEU A 664 -9.43 19.64 -3.62
C LEU A 664 -9.77 18.86 -2.35
N PHE A 665 -9.70 19.55 -1.21
CA PHE A 665 -9.98 18.98 0.11
C PHE A 665 -11.05 19.81 0.81
N THR A 666 -11.98 19.16 1.50
CA THR A 666 -12.89 19.85 2.43
C THR A 666 -13.05 19.09 3.73
N ARG A 667 -13.32 19.81 4.84
CA ARG A 667 -13.72 19.26 6.15
C ARG A 667 -14.75 20.19 6.79
N VAL A 668 -15.71 19.65 7.53
CA VAL A 668 -16.72 20.42 8.29
C VAL A 668 -16.61 20.09 9.78
N VAL A 669 -16.70 21.13 10.62
CA VAL A 669 -16.73 21.04 12.08
C VAL A 669 -17.77 22.05 12.62
N GLY A 670 -18.92 21.54 13.08
CA GLY A 670 -20.07 22.39 13.41
C GLY A 670 -20.51 23.26 12.22
N ASP A 671 -20.58 24.58 12.43
CA ASP A 671 -20.94 25.59 11.42
C ASP A 671 -19.73 26.13 10.62
N ARG A 672 -18.52 25.61 10.89
CA ARG A 672 -17.29 25.94 10.16
C ARG A 672 -17.00 24.86 9.12
N ALA A 673 -16.72 25.27 7.89
CA ALA A 673 -16.06 24.44 6.90
C ALA A 673 -14.65 24.98 6.62
N TYR A 674 -13.73 24.07 6.33
CA TYR A 674 -12.44 24.38 5.74
C TYR A 674 -12.37 23.76 4.35
N ALA A 675 -12.02 24.58 3.37
CA ALA A 675 -11.83 24.19 1.97
C ALA A 675 -10.39 24.50 1.58
N ALA A 676 -9.68 23.58 0.93
CA ALA A 676 -8.26 23.76 0.61
C ALA A 676 -7.86 23.16 -0.74
N TYR A 677 -6.88 23.79 -1.39
CA TYR A 677 -6.38 23.39 -2.71
C TYR A 677 -4.94 23.85 -2.94
N GLN A 678 -4.21 23.12 -3.79
CA GLN A 678 -2.82 23.39 -4.11
C GLN A 678 -2.70 24.46 -5.20
N LEU A 679 -1.75 25.38 -5.03
CA LEU A 679 -1.39 26.45 -5.97
C LEU A 679 -0.22 26.00 -6.88
N GLU A 680 0.00 26.72 -7.98
CA GLU A 680 1.09 26.45 -8.94
C GLU A 680 2.50 26.63 -8.33
N ASP A 681 2.62 27.31 -7.18
CA ASP A 681 3.88 27.48 -6.44
C ASP A 681 4.05 26.44 -5.31
N ASN A 682 3.29 25.34 -5.37
CA ASN A 682 3.28 24.21 -4.45
C ASN A 682 2.91 24.55 -2.98
N ARG A 683 2.36 25.74 -2.73
CA ARG A 683 1.70 26.09 -1.46
C ARG A 683 0.24 25.65 -1.47
N LEU A 684 -0.33 25.38 -0.29
CA LEU A 684 -1.76 25.11 -0.14
C LEU A 684 -2.46 26.41 0.23
N GLU A 685 -3.51 26.76 -0.49
CA GLU A 685 -4.46 27.78 -0.03
C GLU A 685 -5.56 27.11 0.79
N ILE A 686 -5.83 27.67 1.97
CA ILE A 686 -6.83 27.20 2.92
C ILE A 686 -7.85 28.33 3.13
N VAL A 687 -9.12 28.00 3.04
CA VAL A 687 -10.25 28.92 3.15
C VAL A 687 -11.18 28.44 4.26
N ALA A 688 -11.33 29.24 5.31
CA ALA A 688 -12.36 29.03 6.31
C ALA A 688 -13.68 29.64 5.83
N VAL A 689 -14.77 28.90 6.00
CA VAL A 689 -16.10 29.23 5.49
C VAL A 689 -17.12 29.04 6.61
N ASP A 690 -18.03 30.01 6.77
CA ASP A 690 -19.29 29.84 7.48
C ASP A 690 -20.21 29.02 6.58
N ILE A 691 -20.42 27.74 6.91
CA ILE A 691 -21.15 26.82 6.01
C ILE A 691 -22.66 27.12 5.97
N THR A 692 -23.18 27.80 6.99
CA THR A 692 -24.61 28.19 7.07
C THR A 692 -24.98 29.27 6.05
N THR A 693 -24.03 30.14 5.72
CA THR A 693 -24.18 31.29 4.79
C THR A 693 -23.25 31.23 3.58
N ALA A 694 -22.41 30.20 3.46
CA ALA A 694 -21.35 30.04 2.45
C ALA A 694 -20.34 31.21 2.38
N LYS A 695 -20.18 31.99 3.45
CA LYS A 695 -19.27 33.16 3.48
C LYS A 695 -17.86 32.76 3.88
N VAL A 696 -16.88 33.23 3.13
CA VAL A 696 -15.46 33.16 3.52
C VAL A 696 -15.24 33.99 4.79
N VAL A 697 -14.70 33.34 5.83
CA VAL A 697 -14.28 33.95 7.09
C VAL A 697 -12.83 34.43 6.99
N TRP A 698 -11.95 33.59 6.44
CA TRP A 698 -10.59 33.95 6.05
C TRP A 698 -10.07 33.06 4.92
N ARG A 699 -9.02 33.54 4.24
CA ARG A 699 -8.27 32.85 3.20
C ARG A 699 -6.78 33.05 3.49
N LYS A 700 -6.00 31.97 3.58
CA LYS A 700 -4.58 31.98 3.99
C LYS A 700 -3.81 30.97 3.13
N GLN A 701 -2.55 31.27 2.84
CA GLN A 701 -1.65 30.35 2.13
C GLN A 701 -0.65 29.76 3.13
N THR A 702 -0.23 28.52 2.93
CA THR A 702 0.88 27.93 3.68
C THR A 702 2.17 28.73 3.44
N ALA A 703 3.08 28.75 4.43
CA ALA A 703 4.44 29.23 4.21
C ALA A 703 5.33 28.10 3.67
N GLU A 704 4.97 26.87 4.04
CA GLU A 704 5.48 25.59 3.55
C GLU A 704 5.03 25.34 2.10
N THR A 705 5.94 24.80 1.29
CA THR A 705 5.68 24.24 -0.05
C THR A 705 5.76 22.71 -0.01
N SER A 706 5.03 22.03 -0.89
CA SER A 706 5.12 20.59 -1.11
C SER A 706 4.52 20.23 -2.47
N ASP A 707 5.19 19.35 -3.22
CA ASP A 707 4.81 19.00 -4.60
C ASP A 707 3.46 18.28 -4.69
N ARG A 708 3.00 17.68 -3.58
CA ARG A 708 1.62 17.22 -3.38
C ARG A 708 1.20 17.43 -1.93
N TRP A 709 0.00 17.93 -1.70
CA TRP A 709 -0.60 17.91 -0.36
C TRP A 709 -1.44 16.65 -0.14
N ALA A 710 -1.34 16.05 1.05
CA ALA A 710 -2.10 14.85 1.42
C ALA A 710 -3.54 15.18 1.86
N GLY A 711 -3.75 16.39 2.38
CA GLY A 711 -5.07 16.93 2.69
C GLY A 711 -5.10 17.77 3.97
N ILE A 712 -6.30 17.93 4.52
CA ILE A 712 -6.56 18.68 5.76
C ILE A 712 -7.43 17.88 6.75
N SER A 713 -7.31 18.21 8.03
CA SER A 713 -8.18 17.78 9.13
C SER A 713 -8.67 19.02 9.88
N ALA A 714 -10.00 19.20 9.97
CA ALA A 714 -10.59 20.26 10.78
C ALA A 714 -10.37 19.99 12.28
N LEU A 715 -10.35 21.05 13.09
CA LEU A 715 -10.42 21.00 14.55
C LEU A 715 -11.51 21.99 15.02
N PRO A 716 -12.15 21.79 16.17
CA PRO A 716 -13.10 22.75 16.76
C PRO A 716 -12.59 24.20 16.92
N ASP A 717 -11.27 24.41 16.89
CA ASP A 717 -10.58 25.68 17.09
C ASP A 717 -9.47 25.94 16.05
N GLY A 718 -9.50 25.27 14.89
CA GLY A 718 -8.48 25.43 13.85
C GLY A 718 -8.46 24.34 12.78
N VAL A 719 -7.33 24.18 12.10
CA VAL A 719 -7.16 23.20 11.01
C VAL A 719 -5.71 22.72 10.92
N ILE A 720 -5.52 21.43 10.63
CA ILE A 720 -4.22 20.82 10.31
C ILE A 720 -4.13 20.60 8.81
N ALA A 721 -3.02 20.99 8.20
CA ALA A 721 -2.67 20.66 6.81
C ALA A 721 -1.47 19.70 6.77
N TYR A 722 -1.55 18.70 5.90
CA TYR A 722 -0.54 17.68 5.74
C TYR A 722 0.08 17.79 4.34
N ALA A 723 1.34 18.19 4.27
CA ALA A 723 2.16 18.02 3.08
C ALA A 723 2.38 16.53 2.80
N ASP A 724 2.78 16.18 1.58
CA ASP A 724 3.05 14.81 1.17
C ASP A 724 4.41 14.69 0.47
N GLN A 725 4.97 13.47 0.40
CA GLN A 725 6.28 13.24 -0.21
C GLN A 725 6.36 11.87 -0.90
N VAL A 726 7.20 11.79 -1.94
CA VAL A 726 7.33 10.64 -2.87
C VAL A 726 8.01 9.39 -2.23
N SER A 727 8.30 9.44 -0.93
CA SER A 727 8.84 8.33 -0.13
C SER A 727 8.22 8.32 1.26
N VAL A 728 7.80 7.14 1.73
CA VAL A 728 7.23 6.99 3.08
C VAL A 728 8.21 7.31 4.19
N SER A 729 9.53 7.24 3.94
CA SER A 729 10.58 7.47 4.95
C SER A 729 11.06 8.93 5.04
N GLU A 730 10.66 9.80 4.10
CA GLU A 730 11.05 11.21 4.11
C GLU A 730 10.14 12.05 5.01
N PRO A 731 10.67 13.04 5.75
CA PRO A 731 9.85 13.93 6.57
C PRO A 731 9.00 14.88 5.72
N ARG A 732 7.69 14.90 5.98
CA ARG A 732 6.69 15.81 5.44
C ARG A 732 6.14 16.72 6.54
N ALA A 733 5.80 17.95 6.16
CA ALA A 733 5.30 18.96 7.10
C ALA A 733 3.84 18.68 7.51
N MET A 734 3.61 18.51 8.81
CA MET A 734 2.29 18.68 9.43
C MET A 734 2.22 20.10 9.99
N VAL A 735 1.31 20.92 9.47
CA VAL A 735 1.21 22.36 9.77
C VAL A 735 -0.13 22.64 10.46
N VAL A 736 -0.11 23.35 11.60
CA VAL A 736 -1.32 23.60 12.41
C VAL A 736 -1.64 25.08 12.46
N TYR A 737 -2.91 25.41 12.21
CA TYR A 737 -3.48 26.76 12.16
C TYR A 737 -4.62 26.90 13.18
N GLY A 738 -4.80 28.10 13.72
CA GLY A 738 -5.97 28.45 14.55
C GLY A 738 -7.22 28.78 13.72
N ASP A 739 -8.35 29.00 14.40
CA ASP A 739 -9.60 29.44 13.75
C ASP A 739 -9.55 30.90 13.22
N ASP A 740 -8.48 31.64 13.50
CA ASP A 740 -8.13 32.92 12.84
C ASP A 740 -7.28 32.73 11.55
N GLY A 741 -6.88 31.49 11.27
CA GLY A 741 -6.03 31.10 10.16
C GLY A 741 -4.56 31.50 10.31
N ASP A 742 -4.12 31.94 11.49
CA ASP A 742 -2.69 32.13 11.75
C ASP A 742 -2.02 30.81 12.12
N LYS A 743 -0.79 30.62 11.63
CA LYS A 743 -0.03 29.38 11.85
C LYS A 743 0.47 29.33 13.29
N LEU A 744 0.07 28.29 14.01
CA LEU A 744 0.50 28.04 15.38
C LEU A 744 1.90 27.40 15.40
N TRP A 745 2.10 26.33 14.62
CA TRP A 745 3.36 25.59 14.56
C TRP A 745 3.43 24.62 13.36
N THR A 746 4.63 24.10 13.10
CA THR A 746 4.90 23.07 12.10
C THR A 746 5.72 21.95 12.75
N HIS A 747 5.33 20.70 12.51
CA HIS A 747 6.07 19.50 12.91
C HIS A 747 6.42 18.66 11.68
N GLN A 748 7.42 17.79 11.82
CA GLN A 748 7.84 16.88 10.75
C GLN A 748 7.41 15.46 11.11
N VAL A 749 6.55 14.88 10.28
CA VAL A 749 6.07 13.49 10.37
C VAL A 749 6.50 12.74 9.11
N ARG A 750 6.41 11.41 9.06
CA ARG A 750 6.68 10.62 7.85
C ARG A 750 5.41 10.13 7.16
N GLY A 751 5.58 9.40 6.06
CA GLY A 751 4.48 8.75 5.33
C GLY A 751 3.82 7.64 6.14
N ASP A 752 4.59 6.91 6.94
CA ASP A 752 4.13 5.83 7.80
C ASP A 752 3.79 6.27 9.24
N ASP A 753 4.25 7.43 9.69
CA ASP A 753 3.87 7.99 11.00
C ASP A 753 2.36 8.33 11.03
N TRP A 754 1.70 8.01 12.15
CA TRP A 754 0.28 8.30 12.39
C TRP A 754 0.12 9.35 13.50
N VAL A 755 -0.93 10.17 13.43
CA VAL A 755 -1.19 11.25 14.40
C VAL A 755 -2.63 11.21 14.89
N HIS A 756 -2.81 11.04 16.20
CA HIS A 756 -4.11 11.18 16.88
C HIS A 756 -4.18 12.55 17.57
N VAL A 757 -5.32 13.24 17.50
CA VAL A 757 -5.47 14.61 18.02
C VAL A 757 -6.53 14.65 19.11
N PHE A 758 -6.19 15.26 20.24
CA PHE A 758 -6.98 15.38 21.46
C PHE A 758 -6.96 16.84 21.96
N ASP A 759 -7.82 17.24 22.89
CA ASP A 759 -7.93 18.67 23.24
C ASP A 759 -6.60 19.30 23.71
N GLY A 760 -5.90 18.64 24.63
CA GLY A 760 -4.62 19.13 25.15
C GLY A 760 -3.37 18.77 24.32
N ALA A 761 -3.47 17.88 23.33
CA ALA A 761 -2.30 17.26 22.70
C ALA A 761 -2.50 16.70 21.29
N ALA A 762 -1.41 16.55 20.55
CA ALA A 762 -1.31 15.70 19.37
C ALA A 762 -0.32 14.56 19.66
N VAL A 763 -0.76 13.30 19.51
CA VAL A 763 0.04 12.10 19.74
C VAL A 763 0.58 11.61 18.40
N VAL A 764 1.88 11.75 18.18
CA VAL A 764 2.59 11.25 16.99
C VAL A 764 3.16 9.87 17.28
N ILE A 765 2.90 8.92 16.39
CA ILE A 765 3.44 7.56 16.41
C ILE A 765 4.62 7.57 15.43
N ASP A 766 5.81 7.95 15.95
CA ASP A 766 7.07 8.03 15.19
C ASP A 766 7.62 6.61 14.99
N ARG A 767 7.21 5.98 13.90
CA ARG A 767 7.52 4.58 13.57
C ARG A 767 9.00 4.41 13.28
N THR A 768 9.57 5.32 12.48
CA THR A 768 11.02 5.34 12.22
C THR A 768 11.84 5.56 13.50
N GLY A 769 11.36 6.41 14.42
CA GLY A 769 11.96 6.60 15.75
C GLY A 769 11.63 5.50 16.77
N ASN A 770 10.82 4.50 16.42
CA ASN A 770 10.31 3.44 17.29
C ASN A 770 9.76 3.94 18.64
N ARG A 771 8.95 5.00 18.59
CA ARG A 771 8.43 5.69 19.79
C ARG A 771 7.08 6.36 19.56
N VAL A 772 6.36 6.59 20.65
CA VAL A 772 5.18 7.47 20.70
C VAL A 772 5.60 8.81 21.33
N VAL A 773 5.07 9.91 20.81
CA VAL A 773 5.45 11.29 21.18
C VAL A 773 4.20 12.12 21.43
N GLY A 774 4.09 12.72 22.61
CA GLY A 774 3.02 13.68 22.92
C GLY A 774 3.50 15.11 22.68
N LEU A 775 2.86 15.80 21.75
CA LEU A 775 3.04 17.23 21.48
C LEU A 775 1.90 18.02 22.12
N ASP A 776 2.18 19.22 22.62
CA ASP A 776 1.16 20.20 22.97
C ASP A 776 0.41 20.68 21.72
N ARG A 777 -0.93 20.59 21.69
CA ARG A 777 -1.70 20.89 20.46
C ARG A 777 -1.65 22.37 20.05
N ARG A 778 -1.45 23.29 21.00
CA ARG A 778 -1.47 24.75 20.74
C ARG A 778 -0.08 25.30 20.40
N THR A 779 1.01 24.67 20.87
CA THR A 779 2.39 25.16 20.68
C THR A 779 3.33 24.21 19.93
N GLY A 780 2.93 22.95 19.67
CA GLY A 780 3.77 21.93 19.04
C GLY A 780 4.91 21.41 19.93
N THR A 781 5.02 21.89 21.17
CA THR A 781 6.09 21.53 22.11
C THR A 781 5.94 20.09 22.57
N GLN A 782 6.99 19.28 22.45
CA GLN A 782 6.99 17.90 22.96
C GLN A 782 6.84 17.90 24.50
N LYS A 783 5.68 17.45 25.01
CA LYS A 783 5.39 17.23 26.43
C LYS A 783 6.07 15.95 26.94
N TRP A 784 6.01 14.87 26.17
CA TRP A 784 6.52 13.55 26.57
C TRP A 784 6.87 12.66 25.36
N SER A 785 7.61 11.58 25.59
CA SER A 785 7.82 10.52 24.60
C SER A 785 8.13 9.19 25.30
N HIS A 786 7.67 8.08 24.72
CA HIS A 786 7.95 6.71 25.17
C HIS A 786 8.47 5.86 24.01
N ASN A 787 9.57 5.16 24.22
CA ASN A 787 10.00 4.13 23.28
C ASN A 787 8.98 2.99 23.24
N ASN A 788 8.73 2.45 22.05
CA ASN A 788 7.86 1.30 21.84
C ASN A 788 8.41 0.09 22.62
N PRO A 789 7.56 -0.81 23.12
CA PRO A 789 8.01 -2.08 23.66
C PRO A 789 8.60 -2.96 22.55
N PRO A 790 9.89 -3.35 22.59
CA PRO A 790 10.49 -4.22 21.60
C PRO A 790 10.34 -5.70 21.96
N ASP A 791 10.19 -6.56 20.96
CA ASP A 791 10.25 -8.00 21.15
C ASP A 791 11.67 -8.50 21.47
N GLN A 792 11.80 -9.81 21.69
CA GLN A 792 13.07 -10.47 22.01
C GLN A 792 14.12 -10.44 20.88
N TYR A 793 13.75 -9.97 19.69
CA TYR A 793 14.62 -9.79 18.52
C TYR A 793 14.96 -8.30 18.27
N GLY A 794 14.41 -7.39 19.07
CA GLY A 794 14.60 -5.94 18.93
C GLY A 794 13.66 -5.26 17.93
N ASN A 795 12.69 -5.98 17.35
CA ASN A 795 11.64 -5.37 16.55
C ASN A 795 10.69 -4.60 17.49
N ALA A 796 10.44 -3.32 17.17
CA ALA A 796 9.71 -2.39 18.03
C ALA A 796 8.46 -1.82 17.35
N ALA A 797 7.83 -2.61 16.47
CA ALA A 797 6.51 -2.34 15.91
C ALA A 797 5.48 -2.04 17.02
N THR A 798 4.55 -1.12 16.75
CA THR A 798 3.52 -0.72 17.70
C THR A 798 2.22 -0.37 16.99
N ALA A 799 1.10 -0.65 17.65
CA ALA A 799 -0.21 -0.13 17.31
C ALA A 799 -0.72 0.77 18.44
N VAL A 800 -1.45 1.84 18.12
CA VAL A 800 -1.93 2.81 19.11
C VAL A 800 -3.36 3.23 18.77
N TYR A 801 -4.25 3.06 19.74
CA TYR A 801 -5.68 3.28 19.62
C TYR A 801 -6.16 4.31 20.66
N PRO A 802 -6.88 5.38 20.29
CA PRO A 802 -7.63 6.21 21.24
C PRO A 802 -8.66 5.38 22.00
N VAL A 803 -8.87 5.66 23.29
CA VAL A 803 -10.01 5.10 24.03
C VAL A 803 -11.25 5.93 23.64
N SER A 804 -12.12 5.36 22.81
CA SER A 804 -13.27 6.10 22.28
C SER A 804 -14.49 6.00 23.20
N THR A 805 -15.30 7.05 23.24
CA THR A 805 -16.63 7.08 23.89
C THR A 805 -17.75 7.00 22.86
N ALA A 806 -18.98 6.79 23.31
CA ALA A 806 -20.19 6.88 22.49
C ALA A 806 -20.34 8.24 21.76
N LYS A 807 -19.77 9.32 22.32
CA LYS A 807 -19.80 10.68 21.76
C LYS A 807 -18.86 10.81 20.56
N ASP A 808 -17.61 10.35 20.70
CA ASP A 808 -16.60 10.41 19.63
C ASP A 808 -17.03 9.61 18.39
N ILE A 809 -17.73 8.49 18.59
CA ILE A 809 -18.31 7.66 17.51
C ILE A 809 -19.69 8.13 17.03
N SER A 810 -20.16 9.32 17.41
CA SER A 810 -21.51 9.80 17.03
C SER A 810 -21.56 10.85 15.94
N GLY A 811 -20.45 11.54 15.63
CA GLY A 811 -20.40 12.61 14.62
C GLY A 811 -20.33 12.11 13.16
N PRO A 812 -20.26 13.02 12.17
CA PRO A 812 -20.20 12.66 10.76
C PRO A 812 -18.84 12.03 10.37
N VAL A 813 -18.85 11.10 9.42
CA VAL A 813 -17.67 10.30 9.01
C VAL A 813 -17.49 10.20 7.50
N THR A 814 -16.26 9.90 7.08
CA THR A 814 -15.92 9.49 5.70
C THR A 814 -16.63 8.18 5.31
N VAL A 815 -16.53 7.83 4.03
CA VAL A 815 -16.95 6.49 3.52
C VAL A 815 -16.21 5.31 4.15
N THR A 816 -15.10 5.55 4.86
CA THR A 816 -14.29 4.57 5.59
C THR A 816 -14.59 4.54 7.09
N GLY A 817 -15.42 5.46 7.62
CA GLY A 817 -15.77 5.53 9.03
C GLY A 817 -14.90 6.47 9.88
N ASP A 818 -13.90 7.12 9.27
CA ASP A 818 -13.06 8.13 9.94
C ASP A 818 -13.85 9.43 10.18
N ALA A 819 -13.69 10.06 11.34
CA ALA A 819 -14.41 11.30 11.64
C ALA A 819 -14.04 12.45 10.68
N LEU A 820 -15.04 13.18 10.17
CA LEU A 820 -14.79 14.36 9.31
C LEU A 820 -14.20 15.55 10.08
N ALA A 821 -14.47 15.61 11.38
CA ALA A 821 -13.69 16.35 12.36
C ALA A 821 -13.60 15.49 13.63
N PRO A 822 -12.44 15.37 14.28
CA PRO A 822 -12.36 14.73 15.57
C PRO A 822 -13.14 15.55 16.58
N ASP A 823 -14.09 14.91 17.25
CA ASP A 823 -14.37 15.29 18.62
C ASP A 823 -13.09 15.06 19.43
N LEU A 824 -12.67 16.02 20.24
CA LEU A 824 -11.29 16.07 20.76
C LEU A 824 -11.05 15.14 21.98
N GLY A 825 -11.91 14.14 22.14
CA GLY A 825 -11.89 13.09 23.16
C GLY A 825 -12.48 13.54 24.49
N ASP A 826 -13.63 13.00 24.87
CA ASP A 826 -14.06 13.04 26.28
C ASP A 826 -13.15 12.17 27.18
N ASP A 827 -12.46 11.19 26.59
CA ASP A 827 -11.47 10.32 27.25
C ASP A 827 -10.05 10.59 26.71
N GLN A 828 -9.22 11.26 27.52
CA GLN A 828 -7.85 11.67 27.18
C GLN A 828 -6.83 10.51 27.36
N ARG A 829 -7.15 9.32 26.84
CA ARG A 829 -6.32 8.11 26.98
C ARG A 829 -6.08 7.39 25.66
N ILE A 830 -4.91 6.76 25.55
CA ILE A 830 -4.55 5.85 24.44
C ILE A 830 -4.15 4.47 24.97
N VAL A 831 -4.43 3.45 24.17
CA VAL A 831 -3.92 2.08 24.32
C VAL A 831 -2.78 1.89 23.34
N GLN A 832 -1.55 1.71 23.84
CA GLN A 832 -0.40 1.27 23.05
C GLN A 832 -0.25 -0.26 23.15
N ILE A 833 -0.02 -0.92 22.01
CA ILE A 833 0.34 -2.33 21.89
C ILE A 833 1.77 -2.44 21.36
N GLY A 834 2.63 -3.21 22.02
CA GLY A 834 4.02 -3.45 21.59
C GLY A 834 4.24 -4.78 20.90
N ALA A 835 5.39 -4.91 20.23
CA ALA A 835 5.88 -6.18 19.68
C ALA A 835 6.18 -7.22 20.78
N ASP A 836 6.43 -6.80 22.03
CA ASP A 836 6.51 -7.67 23.21
C ASP A 836 5.14 -8.21 23.69
N ARG A 837 4.07 -7.97 22.92
CA ARG A 837 2.67 -8.28 23.23
C ARG A 837 2.10 -7.54 24.44
N SER A 838 2.79 -6.50 24.95
CA SER A 838 2.30 -5.72 26.08
C SER A 838 1.32 -4.64 25.64
N VAL A 839 0.28 -4.46 26.45
CA VAL A 839 -0.64 -3.32 26.39
C VAL A 839 -0.27 -2.31 27.47
N ARG A 840 -0.12 -1.04 27.08
CA ARG A 840 0.03 0.10 27.98
C ARG A 840 -1.16 1.04 27.81
N LEU A 841 -1.82 1.41 28.91
CA LEU A 841 -2.78 2.51 28.93
C LEU A 841 -2.02 3.79 29.31
N ILE A 842 -2.05 4.80 28.45
CA ILE A 842 -1.27 6.04 28.61
C ILE A 842 -2.22 7.24 28.65
N ASP A 843 -2.02 8.08 29.65
CA ASP A 843 -2.63 9.40 29.78
C ASP A 843 -2.05 10.36 28.73
N VAL A 844 -2.90 10.96 27.90
CA VAL A 844 -2.46 11.72 26.72
C VAL A 844 -1.82 13.07 27.09
N GLU A 845 -2.30 13.75 28.13
CA GLU A 845 -1.76 15.07 28.48
C GLU A 845 -0.41 14.96 29.20
N SER A 846 -0.32 14.13 30.24
CA SER A 846 0.89 13.97 31.06
C SER A 846 1.87 12.93 30.52
N GLY A 847 1.45 12.08 29.58
CA GLY A 847 2.23 10.94 29.11
C GLY A 847 2.37 9.83 30.14
N LYS A 848 1.63 9.87 31.25
CA LYS A 848 1.75 8.88 32.32
C LYS A 848 1.20 7.53 31.85
N ILE A 849 2.04 6.50 31.84
CA ILE A 849 1.59 5.11 31.74
C ILE A 849 0.77 4.80 33.01
N ILE A 850 -0.55 4.72 32.86
CA ILE A 850 -1.52 4.49 33.94
C ILE A 850 -1.49 3.01 34.37
N ARG A 851 -1.46 2.11 33.38
CA ARG A 851 -1.40 0.66 33.52
C ARG A 851 -0.53 0.05 32.43
N SER A 852 0.01 -1.13 32.70
CA SER A 852 0.63 -1.99 31.69
C SER A 852 0.34 -3.46 32.02
N ARG A 853 0.15 -4.29 30.99
CA ARG A 853 -0.01 -5.75 31.11
C ARG A 853 0.70 -6.45 29.95
N PRO A 854 1.61 -7.42 30.19
CA PRO A 854 2.24 -8.22 29.14
C PRO A 854 1.30 -9.30 28.60
N ASN A 855 1.59 -9.82 27.40
CA ASN A 855 0.87 -10.94 26.77
C ASN A 855 -0.65 -10.70 26.62
N VAL A 856 -1.03 -9.58 26.00
CA VAL A 856 -2.42 -9.18 25.80
C VAL A 856 -2.88 -9.27 24.34
N ALA A 857 -2.09 -8.73 23.40
CA ALA A 857 -2.41 -8.61 21.99
C ALA A 857 -1.11 -8.46 21.15
N ASP A 858 -1.11 -8.90 19.90
CA ASP A 858 -0.10 -8.54 18.91
C ASP A 858 -0.43 -7.18 18.23
N PRO A 859 0.54 -6.45 17.66
CA PRO A 859 0.28 -5.20 16.95
C PRO A 859 -0.61 -5.31 15.69
N ASP A 860 -0.86 -6.51 15.16
CA ASP A 860 -1.76 -6.78 14.03
C ASP A 860 -3.09 -7.48 14.42
N ASP A 861 -3.37 -7.66 15.71
CA ASP A 861 -4.67 -8.13 16.19
C ASP A 861 -5.78 -7.11 15.92
N THR A 862 -7.03 -7.58 15.76
CA THR A 862 -8.19 -6.69 15.63
C THR A 862 -8.59 -6.20 17.02
N VAL A 863 -8.39 -4.90 17.27
CA VAL A 863 -8.53 -4.29 18.60
C VAL A 863 -9.51 -3.12 18.60
N LEU A 864 -10.32 -3.03 19.65
CA LEU A 864 -11.23 -1.91 19.93
C LEU A 864 -11.06 -1.44 21.38
N ALA A 865 -10.69 -0.18 21.57
CA ALA A 865 -10.69 0.50 22.87
C ALA A 865 -11.91 1.43 22.96
N TYR A 866 -12.91 1.05 23.75
CA TYR A 866 -14.22 1.73 23.77
C TYR A 866 -14.86 1.70 25.15
N GLU A 867 -15.38 2.83 25.62
CA GLU A 867 -16.12 2.97 26.89
C GLU A 867 -15.38 2.34 28.08
N GLY A 868 -14.11 2.70 28.28
CA GLY A 868 -13.27 2.16 29.36
C GLY A 868 -12.94 0.66 29.26
N ARG A 869 -13.28 -0.01 28.16
CA ARG A 869 -13.04 -1.44 27.90
C ARG A 869 -12.09 -1.60 26.72
N LEU A 870 -11.34 -2.71 26.71
CA LEU A 870 -10.48 -3.13 25.61
C LEU A 870 -10.91 -4.50 25.12
N PHE A 871 -11.26 -4.60 23.84
CA PHE A 871 -11.60 -5.84 23.16
C PHE A 871 -10.46 -6.22 22.22
N VAL A 872 -9.98 -7.46 22.32
CA VAL A 872 -8.91 -8.02 21.49
C VAL A 872 -9.44 -9.27 20.82
N GLY A 873 -9.51 -9.26 19.48
CA GLY A 873 -9.76 -10.44 18.66
C GLY A 873 -8.48 -10.85 17.93
N ALA A 874 -7.96 -12.03 18.27
CA ALA A 874 -6.70 -12.52 17.71
C ALA A 874 -6.79 -12.75 16.18
N ASN A 875 -5.72 -12.44 15.45
CA ASN A 875 -5.63 -12.60 13.98
C ASN A 875 -5.45 -14.08 13.54
N GLU A 876 -6.32 -14.98 14.02
CA GLU A 876 -6.24 -16.43 13.80
C GLU A 876 -7.59 -17.07 13.42
N SER A 877 -7.57 -18.30 12.91
CA SER A 877 -8.80 -19.06 12.59
C SER A 877 -9.43 -19.64 13.85
N GLY A 878 -10.74 -19.47 14.02
CA GLY A 878 -11.43 -19.90 15.25
C GLY A 878 -11.20 -18.93 16.43
N TYR A 879 -10.94 -17.66 16.12
CA TYR A 879 -10.60 -16.59 17.06
C TYR A 879 -11.55 -16.44 18.25
N ARG A 880 -11.05 -15.79 19.30
CA ARG A 880 -11.82 -15.40 20.48
C ARG A 880 -11.67 -13.91 20.73
N ILE A 881 -12.72 -13.29 21.26
CA ILE A 881 -12.67 -11.89 21.68
C ILE A 881 -12.53 -11.85 23.20
N ALA A 882 -11.34 -11.46 23.64
CA ALA A 882 -11.03 -11.18 25.03
C ALA A 882 -11.38 -9.73 25.35
N ARG A 883 -12.21 -9.52 26.39
CA ARG A 883 -12.51 -8.20 26.94
C ARG A 883 -11.75 -7.99 28.24
N TYR A 884 -10.99 -6.91 28.29
CA TYR A 884 -10.34 -6.36 29.48
C TYR A 884 -11.06 -5.09 29.93
N ASP A 885 -11.02 -4.82 31.22
CA ASP A 885 -11.34 -3.53 31.82
C ASP A 885 -10.06 -2.66 31.85
N LEU A 886 -10.12 -1.42 31.36
CA LEU A 886 -8.92 -0.58 31.23
C LEU A 886 -8.42 -0.04 32.58
N GLU A 887 -9.30 0.15 33.56
CA GLU A 887 -8.90 0.68 34.88
C GLU A 887 -8.07 -0.32 35.69
N SER A 888 -8.32 -1.62 35.53
CA SER A 888 -7.58 -2.69 36.18
C SER A 888 -6.50 -3.32 35.30
N LEU A 889 -6.77 -3.50 33.99
CA LEU A 889 -6.16 -4.54 33.15
C LEU A 889 -6.14 -5.92 33.85
N GLY A 890 -7.23 -6.23 34.56
CA GLY A 890 -7.46 -7.52 35.23
C GLY A 890 -7.58 -8.69 34.25
N GLU A 891 -7.94 -9.87 34.78
CA GLU A 891 -8.10 -11.06 33.94
C GLU A 891 -9.24 -10.88 32.92
N PRO A 892 -9.03 -11.28 31.64
CA PRO A 892 -10.02 -11.04 30.60
C PRO A 892 -11.24 -11.96 30.74
N SER A 893 -12.41 -11.41 30.42
CA SER A 893 -13.60 -12.20 30.12
C SER A 893 -13.66 -12.45 28.61
N ILE A 894 -13.72 -13.70 28.17
CA ILE A 894 -14.03 -14.01 26.76
C ILE A 894 -15.50 -13.67 26.51
N VAL A 895 -15.77 -12.71 25.63
CA VAL A 895 -17.15 -12.30 25.27
C VAL A 895 -17.66 -13.02 24.03
N TYR A 896 -16.77 -13.51 23.16
CA TYR A 896 -17.15 -14.28 21.97
C TYR A 896 -16.07 -15.29 21.60
N THR A 897 -16.47 -16.35 20.91
CA THR A 897 -15.63 -17.36 20.27
C THR A 897 -16.27 -17.68 18.93
N ALA A 898 -15.50 -17.67 17.85
CA ALA A 898 -16.01 -17.94 16.51
C ALA A 898 -16.77 -19.27 16.45
N THR A 899 -17.94 -19.26 15.81
CA THR A 899 -18.77 -20.47 15.65
C THR A 899 -18.19 -21.42 14.59
N ASP A 900 -17.44 -20.87 13.64
CA ASP A 900 -16.65 -21.60 12.65
C ASP A 900 -15.16 -21.64 13.06
N ALA A 901 -14.59 -22.83 13.11
CA ALA A 901 -13.15 -23.04 13.36
C ALA A 901 -12.25 -22.54 12.22
N GLN A 902 -12.81 -22.26 11.04
CA GLN A 902 -12.16 -21.60 9.89
C GLN A 902 -12.58 -20.13 9.73
N GLY A 903 -13.39 -19.60 10.66
CA GLY A 903 -13.81 -18.21 10.67
C GLY A 903 -12.66 -17.27 11.05
N ARG A 904 -12.53 -16.16 10.30
CA ARG A 904 -11.63 -15.04 10.59
C ARG A 904 -12.42 -13.78 10.93
N LEU A 905 -11.93 -13.00 11.88
CA LEU A 905 -12.40 -11.65 12.16
C LEU A 905 -11.80 -10.67 11.13
N ASP A 906 -12.66 -10.01 10.35
CA ASP A 906 -12.24 -9.01 9.35
C ASP A 906 -12.35 -7.57 9.88
N ALA A 907 -13.27 -7.31 10.82
CA ALA A 907 -13.42 -6.02 11.50
C ALA A 907 -14.25 -6.14 12.79
N MET A 908 -14.09 -5.20 13.73
CA MET A 908 -14.86 -5.10 14.97
C MET A 908 -15.19 -3.62 15.26
N VAL A 909 -16.45 -3.30 15.51
CA VAL A 909 -16.92 -1.94 15.84
C VAL A 909 -17.91 -1.96 17.02
N PRO A 910 -18.03 -0.89 17.83
CA PRO A 910 -19.15 -0.73 18.75
C PRO A 910 -20.45 -0.53 17.96
N CYS A 911 -21.59 -1.09 18.40
CA CYS A 911 -22.88 -0.94 17.70
C CYS A 911 -24.05 -0.85 18.68
N GLY A 912 -24.12 0.29 19.38
CA GLY A 912 -25.12 0.59 20.40
C GLY A 912 -24.73 0.14 21.81
N ASP A 913 -25.53 0.58 22.78
CA ASP A 913 -25.23 0.46 24.21
C ASP A 913 -24.99 -1.01 24.62
N GLY A 914 -23.77 -1.29 25.09
CA GLY A 914 -23.39 -2.61 25.57
C GLY A 914 -23.20 -3.68 24.47
N ARG A 915 -22.95 -3.29 23.21
CA ARG A 915 -22.74 -4.24 22.09
C ARG A 915 -21.54 -3.90 21.21
N ILE A 916 -20.93 -4.95 20.67
CA ILE A 916 -19.96 -4.88 19.58
C ILE A 916 -20.48 -5.69 18.40
N CYS A 917 -20.23 -5.20 17.18
CA CYS A 917 -20.54 -5.87 15.93
C CYS A 917 -19.24 -6.32 15.27
N LEU A 918 -19.27 -7.53 14.71
CA LEU A 918 -18.14 -8.21 14.10
C LEU A 918 -18.44 -8.49 12.63
N LEU A 919 -17.42 -8.41 11.81
CA LEU A 919 -17.45 -8.90 10.44
C LEU A 919 -16.66 -10.22 10.42
N GLU A 920 -17.37 -11.34 10.26
CA GLU A 920 -16.80 -12.69 10.33
C GLU A 920 -16.90 -13.38 8.97
N THR A 921 -15.77 -13.82 8.41
CA THR A 921 -15.71 -14.51 7.12
C THR A 921 -15.29 -15.96 7.30
N SER A 922 -16.09 -16.90 6.78
CA SER A 922 -15.83 -18.34 6.83
C SER A 922 -15.04 -18.80 5.60
N SER A 923 -13.79 -19.22 5.80
CA SER A 923 -12.81 -19.51 4.74
C SER A 923 -12.32 -18.27 3.96
N LEU A 924 -11.64 -18.48 2.82
CA LEU A 924 -11.08 -17.42 1.98
C LEU A 924 -12.11 -16.73 1.05
N ASP A 925 -13.33 -17.28 0.90
CA ASP A 925 -14.36 -16.70 0.02
C ASP A 925 -15.28 -15.73 0.79
N ARG A 926 -15.11 -14.42 0.56
CA ARG A 926 -15.94 -13.35 1.17
C ARG A 926 -17.44 -13.42 0.86
N LYS A 927 -17.90 -14.30 -0.04
CA LYS A 927 -19.34 -14.59 -0.18
C LYS A 927 -19.98 -15.15 1.09
N THR A 928 -19.17 -15.68 2.02
CA THR A 928 -19.61 -16.23 3.31
C THR A 928 -19.57 -15.22 4.46
N THR A 929 -19.24 -13.95 4.21
CA THR A 929 -19.13 -12.94 5.27
C THR A 929 -20.47 -12.71 5.98
N HIS A 930 -20.42 -12.70 7.32
CA HIS A 930 -21.53 -12.46 8.22
C HIS A 930 -21.28 -11.22 9.08
N LEU A 931 -22.36 -10.49 9.35
CA LEU A 931 -22.42 -9.50 10.41
C LEU A 931 -22.93 -10.19 11.70
N VAL A 932 -22.17 -10.07 12.80
CA VAL A 932 -22.47 -10.75 14.07
C VAL A 932 -22.49 -9.72 15.20
N ALA A 933 -23.60 -9.59 15.91
CA ALA A 933 -23.69 -8.74 17.11
C ALA A 933 -23.43 -9.56 18.37
N VAL A 934 -22.61 -9.03 19.28
CA VAL A 934 -22.18 -9.68 20.52
C VAL A 934 -22.49 -8.79 21.72
N ASN A 935 -22.94 -9.38 22.82
CA ASN A 935 -23.12 -8.64 24.07
C ASN A 935 -21.76 -8.31 24.70
N ALA A 936 -21.43 -7.01 24.77
CA ALA A 936 -20.10 -6.53 25.16
C ALA A 936 -19.81 -6.64 26.66
N GLU A 937 -20.78 -7.06 27.49
CA GLU A 937 -20.59 -7.22 28.94
C GLU A 937 -20.70 -8.67 29.41
N LYS A 938 -21.78 -9.36 29.00
CA LYS A 938 -22.10 -10.73 29.40
C LYS A 938 -21.49 -11.78 28.47
N GLY A 939 -21.07 -11.36 27.27
CA GLY A 939 -20.71 -12.25 26.18
C GLY A 939 -21.91 -12.94 25.53
N GLY A 940 -21.62 -13.68 24.46
CA GLY A 940 -22.59 -14.39 23.63
C GLY A 940 -23.03 -13.59 22.39
N GLU A 941 -23.30 -14.34 21.33
CA GLU A 941 -23.96 -13.84 20.11
C GLU A 941 -25.40 -13.42 20.45
N ILE A 942 -25.79 -12.23 19.99
CA ILE A 942 -27.16 -11.70 20.07
C ILE A 942 -27.91 -12.08 18.80
N TRP A 943 -27.27 -11.84 17.65
CA TRP A 943 -27.75 -12.25 16.33
C TRP A 943 -26.59 -12.34 15.33
N ARG A 944 -26.84 -13.07 14.24
CA ARG A 944 -25.97 -13.22 13.06
C ARG A 944 -26.80 -13.06 11.80
N LYS A 945 -26.29 -12.31 10.83
CA LYS A 945 -26.98 -12.00 9.56
C LYS A 945 -25.97 -12.12 8.40
N PRO A 946 -26.37 -12.68 7.22
CA PRO A 946 -25.49 -12.69 6.06
C PRO A 946 -25.18 -11.26 5.59
N SER A 947 -23.91 -11.00 5.29
CA SER A 947 -23.43 -9.71 4.79
C SER A 947 -22.36 -9.96 3.71
N ALA A 948 -22.74 -10.74 2.70
CA ALA A 948 -21.83 -11.30 1.70
C ALA A 948 -21.02 -10.21 0.97
N ASN A 949 -19.72 -10.44 0.84
CA ASN A 949 -18.71 -9.57 0.24
C ASN A 949 -18.47 -8.24 0.97
N ALA A 950 -19.10 -8.00 2.13
CA ALA A 950 -18.85 -6.79 2.90
C ALA A 950 -17.42 -6.79 3.46
N GLN A 951 -16.81 -5.60 3.54
CA GLN A 951 -15.41 -5.43 3.93
C GLN A 951 -15.21 -4.25 4.91
N LEU A 952 -16.29 -3.52 5.19
CA LEU A 952 -16.31 -2.36 6.09
C LEU A 952 -17.60 -2.37 6.91
N MET A 953 -17.48 -1.98 8.18
CA MET A 953 -18.60 -1.62 9.05
C MET A 953 -18.44 -0.17 9.50
N VAL A 954 -19.53 0.61 9.48
CA VAL A 954 -19.57 1.96 10.06
C VAL A 954 -20.77 2.03 11.00
N PRO A 955 -20.59 2.22 12.32
CA PRO A 955 -21.71 2.20 13.27
C PRO A 955 -22.53 3.49 13.22
N VAL A 956 -23.84 3.39 13.42
CA VAL A 956 -24.79 4.51 13.39
C VAL A 956 -25.65 4.41 14.65
N GLY A 957 -25.06 4.79 15.79
CA GLY A 957 -25.68 4.57 17.10
C GLY A 957 -25.85 3.09 17.40
N ASP A 958 -27.10 2.64 17.53
CA ASP A 958 -27.51 1.24 17.69
C ASP A 958 -27.70 0.49 16.36
N HIS A 959 -27.56 1.18 15.23
CA HIS A 959 -27.57 0.61 13.89
C HIS A 959 -26.13 0.43 13.36
N VAL A 960 -25.95 -0.27 12.24
CA VAL A 960 -24.64 -0.39 11.57
C VAL A 960 -24.78 -0.45 10.05
N ILE A 961 -23.97 0.35 9.35
CA ILE A 961 -23.77 0.27 7.90
C ILE A 961 -22.76 -0.85 7.63
N THR A 962 -23.05 -1.74 6.69
CA THR A 962 -22.05 -2.63 6.07
C THR A 962 -21.90 -2.28 4.59
N ARG A 963 -20.64 -2.25 4.08
CA ARG A 963 -20.36 -1.91 2.67
C ARG A 963 -19.48 -2.96 1.98
N THR A 964 -19.84 -3.29 0.75
CA THR A 964 -19.09 -4.11 -0.22
C THR A 964 -18.16 -3.22 -1.06
N GLN A 965 -16.90 -3.61 -1.28
CA GLN A 965 -15.93 -2.78 -2.04
C GLN A 965 -15.97 -2.97 -3.57
N SER A 966 -16.28 -4.18 -4.07
CA SER A 966 -16.18 -4.52 -5.50
C SER A 966 -17.40 -4.13 -6.35
N THR A 967 -18.47 -3.74 -5.68
CA THR A 967 -19.71 -3.17 -6.18
C THR A 967 -20.27 -2.39 -5.00
N PRO A 968 -20.59 -1.09 -5.09
CA PRO A 968 -21.08 -0.36 -3.92
C PRO A 968 -22.52 -0.81 -3.66
N GLU A 969 -22.69 -1.66 -2.64
CA GLU A 969 -23.96 -1.87 -1.97
C GLU A 969 -23.76 -1.46 -0.52
N SER A 970 -24.66 -0.64 -0.03
CA SER A 970 -24.70 -0.21 1.37
C SER A 970 -25.97 -0.75 2.00
N LYS A 971 -25.78 -1.57 3.04
CA LYS A 971 -26.86 -2.10 3.87
C LYS A 971 -26.82 -1.41 5.23
N VAL A 972 -27.98 -1.02 5.76
CA VAL A 972 -28.10 -0.56 7.16
C VAL A 972 -28.87 -1.61 7.94
N PHE A 973 -28.29 -2.10 9.03
CA PHE A 973 -28.92 -3.03 9.95
C PHE A 973 -29.37 -2.32 11.23
N ASP A 974 -30.57 -2.64 11.72
CA ASP A 974 -31.10 -2.16 12.99
C ASP A 974 -30.52 -2.90 14.21
N ALA A 975 -31.00 -2.54 15.39
CA ALA A 975 -30.59 -3.15 16.65
C ALA A 975 -30.89 -4.66 16.75
N ASP A 976 -31.90 -5.18 16.05
CA ASP A 976 -32.23 -6.61 16.01
C ASP A 976 -31.64 -7.31 14.75
N GLY A 977 -30.79 -6.59 14.01
CA GLY A 977 -30.11 -7.03 12.80
C GLY A 977 -31.05 -7.18 11.61
N ASN A 978 -32.20 -6.51 11.58
CA ASN A 978 -33.05 -6.45 10.39
C ASN A 978 -32.44 -5.44 9.41
N GLU A 979 -32.51 -5.73 8.12
CA GLU A 979 -32.06 -4.82 7.07
C GLU A 979 -33.10 -3.69 6.91
N VAL A 980 -32.74 -2.49 7.35
CA VAL A 980 -33.57 -1.27 7.24
C VAL A 980 -33.58 -0.78 5.79
N VAL A 981 -32.42 -0.82 5.15
CA VAL A 981 -32.27 -0.52 3.72
C VAL A 981 -31.12 -1.36 3.14
N SER A 982 -31.32 -1.87 1.93
CA SER A 982 -30.27 -2.18 0.96
C SER A 982 -30.46 -1.23 -0.23
N ARG A 983 -29.39 -0.54 -0.62
CA ARG A 983 -29.32 0.27 -1.84
C ARG A 983 -27.94 0.15 -2.47
N SER A 984 -27.89 0.22 -3.80
CA SER A 984 -26.65 0.46 -4.52
C SER A 984 -26.11 1.87 -4.21
N GLY A 985 -24.79 2.02 -4.27
CA GLY A 985 -24.08 3.24 -3.88
C GLY A 985 -23.61 3.23 -2.42
N VAL A 986 -23.30 4.41 -1.90
CA VAL A 986 -22.52 4.57 -0.65
C VAL A 986 -23.32 5.29 0.43
N ALA A 987 -23.58 4.57 1.53
CA ALA A 987 -24.10 5.15 2.76
C ALA A 987 -22.97 5.74 3.61
N VAL A 988 -23.20 6.96 4.14
CA VAL A 988 -22.29 7.67 5.04
C VAL A 988 -23.05 8.26 6.21
N ARG A 989 -22.41 8.32 7.39
CA ARG A 989 -23.04 8.81 8.62
C ARG A 989 -23.06 10.34 8.67
N LEU A 990 -24.21 10.89 9.05
CA LEU A 990 -24.34 12.27 9.52
C LEU A 990 -24.21 12.34 11.04
N ASP A 991 -24.97 11.51 11.74
CA ASP A 991 -24.90 11.33 13.19
C ASP A 991 -25.31 9.91 13.60
N ALA A 992 -25.46 9.63 14.90
CA ALA A 992 -25.88 8.33 15.42
C ALA A 992 -27.35 7.92 15.17
N ALA A 993 -28.10 8.64 14.31
CA ALA A 993 -29.43 8.25 13.84
C ALA A 993 -29.70 8.56 12.35
N ASN A 994 -28.79 9.28 11.66
CA ASN A 994 -29.05 9.80 10.32
C ASN A 994 -27.89 9.53 9.35
N VAL A 995 -28.25 9.23 8.11
CA VAL A 995 -27.36 8.74 7.04
C VAL A 995 -27.67 9.47 5.72
N LEU A 996 -26.64 9.75 4.91
CA LEU A 996 -26.79 10.05 3.49
C LEU A 996 -26.45 8.81 2.66
N ILE A 997 -27.17 8.57 1.57
CA ILE A 997 -26.93 7.48 0.62
C ILE A 997 -26.75 8.08 -0.77
N PHE A 998 -25.53 8.06 -1.28
CA PHE A 998 -25.19 8.44 -2.66
C PHE A 998 -25.49 7.27 -3.60
N ASP A 999 -25.99 7.51 -4.81
CA ASP A 999 -26.33 6.45 -5.80
C ASP A 999 -25.12 5.86 -6.56
N GLU A 1000 -23.93 6.45 -6.38
CA GLU A 1000 -22.65 5.99 -6.91
C GLU A 1000 -21.52 6.15 -5.87
N ASP A 1001 -20.34 5.58 -6.15
CA ASP A 1001 -19.15 5.75 -5.32
C ASP A 1001 -18.66 7.21 -5.31
N LEU A 1002 -18.02 7.60 -4.20
CA LEU A 1002 -17.46 8.95 -4.08
C LEU A 1002 -16.17 9.09 -4.91
N SER A 1003 -16.31 9.39 -6.21
CA SER A 1003 -15.16 9.50 -7.12
C SER A 1003 -14.35 10.80 -6.94
N SER A 1004 -13.07 10.76 -7.31
CA SER A 1004 -12.15 11.90 -7.31
C SER A 1004 -12.29 12.84 -8.52
N TYR A 1005 -13.30 12.62 -9.37
CA TYR A 1005 -13.54 13.35 -10.61
C TYR A 1005 -14.89 14.07 -10.59
N SER A 1006 -15.10 14.97 -11.56
CA SER A 1006 -16.39 15.66 -11.73
C SER A 1006 -17.51 14.67 -12.06
N ALA A 1007 -18.48 14.55 -11.17
CA ALA A 1007 -19.64 13.66 -11.25
C ALA A 1007 -20.92 14.40 -10.84
N SER A 1008 -22.06 13.70 -10.76
CA SER A 1008 -23.36 14.30 -10.40
C SER A 1008 -24.27 13.29 -9.71
N PRO A 1009 -23.87 12.77 -8.53
CA PRO A 1009 -24.59 11.74 -7.81
C PRO A 1009 -25.97 12.21 -7.38
N SER A 1010 -26.93 11.30 -7.42
CA SER A 1010 -28.19 11.44 -6.68
C SER A 1010 -27.94 11.04 -5.23
N VAL A 1011 -28.56 11.75 -4.28
CA VAL A 1011 -28.39 11.46 -2.85
C VAL A 1011 -29.76 11.37 -2.18
N ALA A 1012 -29.94 10.40 -1.30
CA ALA A 1012 -31.08 10.29 -0.40
C ALA A 1012 -30.63 10.48 1.06
N GLY A 1013 -31.45 11.13 1.87
CA GLY A 1013 -31.30 11.15 3.33
C GLY A 1013 -32.12 10.03 3.98
N LEU A 1014 -31.60 9.41 5.03
CA LEU A 1014 -32.30 8.37 5.80
C LEU A 1014 -32.14 8.65 7.29
N ALA A 1015 -33.25 8.90 7.99
CA ALA A 1015 -33.32 8.75 9.43
C ALA A 1015 -33.58 7.25 9.73
N VAL A 1016 -32.61 6.56 10.32
CA VAL A 1016 -32.60 5.08 10.32
C VAL A 1016 -33.78 4.47 11.09
N ARG A 1017 -34.33 5.20 12.08
CA ARG A 1017 -35.53 4.79 12.83
C ARG A 1017 -36.84 4.94 12.06
N ALA A 1018 -36.89 5.85 11.09
CA ALA A 1018 -38.05 6.06 10.23
C ALA A 1018 -38.08 5.05 9.06
N GLY A 1019 -36.91 4.55 8.65
CA GLY A 1019 -36.75 3.48 7.66
C GLY A 1019 -36.96 3.88 6.19
N GLU A 1020 -37.71 4.94 5.91
CA GLU A 1020 -37.97 5.42 4.54
C GLU A 1020 -36.93 6.49 4.11
N PRO A 1021 -36.14 6.28 3.04
CA PRO A 1021 -35.21 7.29 2.53
C PRO A 1021 -35.93 8.41 1.75
N VAL A 1022 -35.52 9.65 1.98
CA VAL A 1022 -36.00 10.87 1.31
C VAL A 1022 -35.01 11.30 0.23
N GLU A 1023 -35.43 11.30 -1.03
CA GLU A 1023 -34.59 11.72 -2.16
C GLU A 1023 -34.30 13.24 -2.12
N LEU A 1024 -33.02 13.61 -1.99
CA LEU A 1024 -32.56 15.02 -1.92
C LEU A 1024 -32.34 15.64 -3.31
N GLY A 1025 -32.32 14.81 -4.35
CA GLY A 1025 -31.98 15.18 -5.72
C GLY A 1025 -30.49 14.96 -6.02
N ARG A 1026 -29.96 15.72 -6.99
CA ARG A 1026 -28.59 15.56 -7.49
C ARG A 1026 -27.68 16.72 -7.14
N LEU A 1027 -26.47 16.40 -6.71
CA LEU A 1027 -25.33 17.30 -6.81
C LEU A 1027 -24.95 17.46 -8.30
N ARG A 1028 -24.35 18.58 -8.68
CA ARG A 1028 -23.96 18.86 -10.07
C ARG A 1028 -22.52 19.30 -10.16
N ASP A 1029 -21.77 18.66 -11.06
CA ASP A 1029 -20.39 18.99 -11.41
C ASP A 1029 -19.46 19.15 -10.17
N VAL A 1030 -19.74 18.34 -9.14
CA VAL A 1030 -18.96 18.21 -7.91
C VAL A 1030 -17.93 17.10 -8.06
N TRP A 1031 -16.90 17.09 -7.21
CA TRP A 1031 -15.97 15.97 -7.05
C TRP A 1031 -16.34 15.20 -5.78
N PRO A 1032 -17.11 14.09 -5.84
CA PRO A 1032 -17.74 13.51 -4.65
C PRO A 1032 -16.77 13.08 -3.53
N ALA A 1033 -15.56 12.61 -3.86
CA ALA A 1033 -14.52 12.27 -2.87
C ALA A 1033 -14.05 13.46 -2.03
N SER A 1034 -14.22 14.69 -2.54
CA SER A 1034 -13.86 15.92 -1.83
C SER A 1034 -14.95 16.44 -0.90
N CYS A 1035 -16.16 15.85 -0.92
CA CYS A 1035 -17.29 16.33 -0.14
C CYS A 1035 -17.14 16.06 1.36
N SER A 1036 -17.62 16.98 2.19
CA SER A 1036 -17.75 16.80 3.65
C SER A 1036 -18.97 17.56 4.19
N TRP A 1037 -19.52 17.10 5.32
CA TRP A 1037 -20.85 17.48 5.78
C TRP A 1037 -20.98 17.54 7.31
N ASN A 1038 -21.94 18.35 7.78
CA ASN A 1038 -22.54 18.24 9.10
C ASN A 1038 -23.96 17.63 8.95
N THR A 1039 -24.86 17.79 9.93
CA THR A 1039 -26.23 17.23 9.87
C THR A 1039 -27.21 18.00 8.97
N ALA A 1040 -26.86 19.18 8.45
CA ALA A 1040 -27.77 20.02 7.65
C ALA A 1040 -27.19 20.49 6.30
N GLN A 1041 -25.87 20.54 6.19
CA GLN A 1041 -25.13 21.17 5.10
C GLN A 1041 -23.92 20.34 4.67
N MET A 1042 -23.54 20.46 3.40
CA MET A 1042 -22.42 19.78 2.78
C MET A 1042 -21.66 20.75 1.88
N ILE A 1043 -20.34 20.71 1.94
CA ILE A 1043 -19.45 21.41 1.02
C ILE A 1043 -18.76 20.37 0.11
N CYS A 1044 -18.62 20.68 -1.17
CA CYS A 1044 -17.96 19.84 -2.17
C CYS A 1044 -17.06 20.69 -3.06
N GLY A 1045 -15.94 20.13 -3.51
CA GLY A 1045 -15.12 20.71 -4.59
C GLY A 1045 -15.81 20.60 -5.96
N THR A 1046 -15.46 21.50 -6.87
CA THR A 1046 -15.92 21.57 -8.28
C THR A 1046 -14.74 21.97 -9.18
N SER A 1047 -14.93 21.99 -10.51
CA SER A 1047 -13.86 22.46 -11.42
C SER A 1047 -13.52 23.95 -11.34
N GLU A 1048 -14.21 24.73 -10.50
CA GLU A 1048 -14.06 26.20 -10.35
C GLU A 1048 -13.79 26.63 -8.89
N GLY A 1049 -13.79 25.66 -7.96
CA GLY A 1049 -13.60 25.89 -6.53
C GLY A 1049 -14.46 24.95 -5.70
N PHE A 1050 -15.41 25.51 -4.94
CA PHE A 1050 -16.29 24.75 -4.04
C PHE A 1050 -17.73 25.25 -4.10
N VAL A 1051 -18.68 24.36 -3.80
CA VAL A 1051 -20.11 24.64 -3.65
C VAL A 1051 -20.61 24.16 -2.30
N VAL A 1052 -21.47 24.94 -1.67
CA VAL A 1052 -22.14 24.60 -0.41
C VAL A 1052 -23.62 24.33 -0.68
N HIS A 1053 -24.08 23.15 -0.26
CA HIS A 1053 -25.46 22.70 -0.33
C HIS A 1053 -26.06 22.57 1.07
N ARG A 1054 -27.35 22.90 1.22
CA ARG A 1054 -28.19 22.61 2.38
C ARG A 1054 -29.19 21.50 2.02
N PHE A 1055 -29.40 20.55 2.93
CA PHE A 1055 -30.26 19.37 2.73
C PHE A 1055 -31.20 19.07 3.91
N ALA A 1056 -31.23 19.92 4.94
CA ALA A 1056 -32.20 19.87 6.04
C ALA A 1056 -32.89 21.23 6.24
N GLY A 1057 -33.92 21.25 7.10
CA GLY A 1057 -34.54 22.49 7.59
C GLY A 1057 -33.62 23.38 8.45
N GLU A 1058 -34.15 24.54 8.84
CA GLU A 1058 -33.62 25.42 9.90
C GLU A 1058 -34.34 25.16 11.23
#